data_AF-A0A9E2M3U5-F1
#
_entry.id   AF-A0A9E2M3U5-F1
#
_cell.length_a   1.000
_cell.length_b   1.000
_cell.length_c   1.000
_cell.angle_alpha   90.00
_cell.angle_beta   90.00
_cell.angle_gamma   90.00
#
_symmetry.space_group_name_H-M   'P 1'
#
loop_
_entity.id
_entity.type
_entity.pdbx_description
1 polymer ?
#
loop_
_entity_poly.entity_id
_entity_poly.type
_entity_poly.pdbx_seq_one_letter_code
_entity_poly.pdbx_strand_id
1 'polypeptide(L)'
;MRKKLLIATILAAFFLTLSAGSVLAKQSAKDASSRQFIHKNLTGAEDLDLISTGPAIPYFGTTQSPGHDMGITVYDYQHNGTMGRQAAHQPFTQYVHFTWMRRETETGDRYLRYNAWNLTAGAFAHGFGLTGGKQFGDLNGGYTTCDVTASGSVVVSGHWGQSEDSYGVHADVDGFPSGGLFTFGPAAPPPPTCENWNTGGNEANNQYVWPVVAWQDSAGLDIVHAVAVEFAAELISTMVYYRSVGGSDFNWPDCGTAIDSIYDTAPVVRVNHANPGELAIVWAKPAYYANDPNDPCGQLQWQNDIAYMKSFDYGNTWGSIVNVTDYTQGGTVSPDKLANGMAYTDLSAMYATDGKLHIVWNTALHDLTGSTPCEPEDQQSRLWHWDDGPSGCISIVYDAARPSNGINPGAFNLSATKMNISECLDTLLDVSRMYVSFTRFGALTDATGDTCIDNSDGYFSNGEIFLAGSADGGVTWGEAQNLTNTPTPDCTAGNCESDHWSSMAMYSVDSVHIQYINDKDAGGQVQGEGEPTQSPVMYLSVPCFTPATFCNIGYTPTSIGYPTWIAPNDGSTGCTGDITVTFDLELTNTGNEPTSYTVTSNATWLTPASAAGSLPAGCGNSESVQFTFGPIVDEGVYHTTMDVEACGGAISGVINVDLYVFCDFFVPENELLSTACWSVGVWNVPRAGLSTRSEKGNMWWFEDSSTFMYDEGVVVTYANDTTNTSFSMFDGSDSKVEFRALGLLVTADSGSYEYAQGSFCTQDTAIIGTIQFYVPKHPDTCVIVERVEICNNTAASMTLHVGEGIDWDIPDGAGGSENQCSKDDMRQEVYQFGPSDADPEVNYYATVGICGGIAGAIVLQNDEWVYSNAGYHPAEIGGLLASLSSFTADNPDTAQDLNSFYAIKQNVTLAPGACYKFCKVKAGSKTGVVDLQALIDKGKEWIAANGLNCPGCGSVDCVPGDADGSGAVDIDDVVYEIAYIFTGGPAPVTAVCCGDADGSGGLDIDDVVYLIAYIFTGGPEPDPNACANWPG
;
A
#
# COMPACT_ATOMS: atom_id res chain seq x y z
N MET A 1 -45.87 -44.05 -34.70
CA MET A 1 -45.75 -45.21 -35.61
C MET A 1 -44.85 -46.24 -34.92
N ARG A 2 -45.32 -47.49 -34.76
CA ARG A 2 -44.59 -48.75 -34.42
C ARG A 2 -43.04 -48.63 -34.44
N LYS A 3 -42.24 -49.00 -33.43
CA LYS A 3 -42.24 -50.11 -32.44
C LYS A 3 -41.36 -49.73 -31.23
N LYS A 4 -41.88 -49.88 -30.00
CA LYS A 4 -41.39 -50.78 -28.91
C LYS A 4 -39.97 -50.49 -28.41
N LEU A 5 -39.76 -49.96 -27.21
CA LEU A 5 -39.92 -50.64 -25.91
C LEU A 5 -39.15 -51.96 -25.82
N LEU A 6 -38.25 -52.02 -24.83
CA LEU A 6 -37.85 -53.22 -24.07
C LEU A 6 -36.66 -54.05 -24.59
N ILE A 7 -35.46 -53.67 -24.15
CA ILE A 7 -34.42 -54.55 -23.58
C ILE A 7 -33.69 -53.62 -22.58
N ALA A 8 -34.07 -53.40 -21.32
CA ALA A 8 -34.35 -54.36 -20.26
C ALA A 8 -33.33 -55.51 -20.26
N THR A 9 -32.74 -55.76 -19.09
CA THR A 9 -32.02 -56.98 -18.72
C THR A 9 -30.52 -57.03 -19.05
N ILE A 10 -29.74 -56.28 -18.27
CA ILE A 10 -28.79 -56.92 -17.34
C ILE A 10 -29.19 -56.39 -15.94
N LEU A 11 -30.12 -57.04 -15.23
CA LEU A 11 -29.86 -58.14 -14.27
C LEU A 11 -28.78 -57.77 -13.26
N ALA A 12 -29.13 -57.49 -12.01
CA ALA A 12 -29.29 -58.51 -10.96
C ALA A 12 -29.45 -57.87 -9.56
N ALA A 13 -30.13 -58.62 -8.68
CA ALA A 13 -30.30 -58.44 -7.22
C ALA A 13 -31.28 -57.33 -6.80
N PHE A 14 -32.57 -57.57 -6.54
CA PHE A 14 -33.23 -58.72 -5.90
C PHE A 14 -32.78 -58.94 -4.44
N PHE A 15 -33.61 -58.40 -3.52
CA PHE A 15 -34.26 -59.08 -2.38
C PHE A 15 -33.92 -58.70 -0.92
N LEU A 16 -35.01 -58.38 -0.18
CA LEU A 16 -35.30 -58.48 1.28
C LEU A 16 -34.41 -57.66 2.26
N THR A 17 -34.87 -56.99 3.32
CA THR A 17 -36.15 -56.95 4.06
C THR A 17 -36.16 -55.80 5.08
N LEU A 18 -37.35 -55.21 5.25
CA LEU A 18 -37.99 -54.60 6.43
C LEU A 18 -37.30 -54.61 7.82
N SER A 19 -37.27 -53.43 8.46
CA SER A 19 -38.16 -53.04 9.58
C SER A 19 -38.36 -51.50 9.46
N ALA A 20 -39.54 -50.88 9.33
CA ALA A 20 -40.79 -50.87 10.12
C ALA A 20 -40.62 -50.29 11.53
N GLY A 21 -40.98 -49.00 11.66
CA GLY A 21 -41.09 -48.25 12.90
C GLY A 21 -41.80 -46.91 12.66
N SER A 22 -43.08 -46.98 12.32
CA SER A 22 -43.98 -45.86 12.05
C SER A 22 -44.71 -45.37 13.32
N VAL A 23 -44.75 -44.04 13.49
CA VAL A 23 -45.97 -43.24 13.73
C VAL A 23 -46.54 -43.22 15.17
N LEU A 24 -46.72 -42.00 15.71
CA LEU A 24 -47.95 -41.37 16.25
C LEU A 24 -47.60 -40.48 17.46
N ALA A 25 -47.58 -39.15 17.34
CA ALA A 25 -48.70 -38.22 17.16
C ALA A 25 -49.15 -37.54 18.48
N LYS A 26 -49.37 -36.23 18.33
CA LYS A 26 -50.25 -35.29 19.05
C LYS A 26 -49.65 -34.37 20.12
N GLN A 27 -49.37 -33.14 19.66
CA GLN A 27 -50.23 -31.96 19.85
C GLN A 27 -50.57 -31.57 21.31
N SER A 28 -49.93 -30.53 21.81
CA SER A 28 -50.61 -29.36 22.39
C SER A 28 -49.65 -28.17 22.48
N ALA A 29 -50.04 -27.07 21.85
CA ALA A 29 -49.45 -25.75 22.02
C ALA A 29 -49.74 -25.16 23.43
N LYS A 30 -48.85 -24.27 23.86
CA LYS A 30 -49.08 -22.98 24.57
C LYS A 30 -47.71 -22.31 24.72
N ASP A 31 -47.40 -21.31 23.88
CA ASP A 31 -47.52 -19.85 24.17
C ASP A 31 -46.49 -19.38 25.21
N ALA A 32 -45.71 -18.30 25.07
CA ALA A 32 -45.45 -17.24 24.08
C ALA A 32 -44.15 -16.52 24.58
N SER A 33 -43.32 -15.73 23.87
CA SER A 33 -43.54 -14.80 22.75
C SER A 33 -42.20 -14.32 22.11
N SER A 34 -42.12 -14.37 20.77
CA SER A 34 -41.50 -13.45 19.75
C SER A 34 -40.38 -12.46 20.14
N ARG A 35 -39.33 -12.25 19.32
CA ARG A 35 -39.41 -11.72 17.94
C ARG A 35 -38.58 -12.53 16.91
N GLN A 36 -39.25 -12.88 15.82
CA GLN A 36 -38.66 -13.32 14.56
C GLN A 36 -38.17 -12.09 13.79
N PHE A 37 -36.96 -12.13 13.26
CA PHE A 37 -36.61 -11.36 12.08
C PHE A 37 -37.48 -11.87 10.93
N ILE A 38 -38.33 -10.99 10.40
CA ILE A 38 -38.94 -11.20 9.10
C ILE A 38 -37.83 -10.95 8.09
N HIS A 39 -37.12 -12.01 7.70
CA HIS A 39 -36.46 -12.00 6.40
C HIS A 39 -37.57 -11.90 5.37
N LYS A 40 -37.74 -10.71 4.77
CA LYS A 40 -38.22 -10.68 3.40
C LYS A 40 -37.08 -11.25 2.57
N ASN A 41 -37.25 -12.49 2.15
CA ASN A 41 -36.37 -13.12 1.18
C ASN A 41 -36.18 -12.17 0.00
N LEU A 42 -34.93 -11.77 -0.22
CA LEU A 42 -34.44 -11.42 -1.54
C LEU A 42 -34.75 -12.61 -2.44
N THR A 43 -35.66 -12.42 -3.40
CA THR A 43 -35.79 -13.37 -4.50
C THR A 43 -34.54 -13.21 -5.33
N GLY A 44 -33.64 -14.21 -5.33
CA GLY A 44 -32.41 -14.23 -6.11
C GLY A 44 -32.65 -14.13 -7.62
N ALA A 45 -32.97 -12.92 -8.06
CA ALA A 45 -33.30 -12.51 -9.42
C ALA A 45 -33.10 -10.98 -9.56
N GLU A 46 -32.03 -10.46 -8.97
CA GLU A 46 -31.56 -9.12 -9.26
C GLU A 46 -30.16 -9.30 -9.83
N ASP A 47 -30.01 -8.98 -11.12
CA ASP A 47 -28.74 -8.96 -11.83
C ASP A 47 -27.75 -8.13 -11.03
N LEU A 48 -26.64 -8.75 -10.62
CA LEU A 48 -25.43 -8.02 -10.28
C LEU A 48 -24.76 -7.55 -11.57
N ASP A 49 -25.49 -6.82 -12.41
CA ASP A 49 -24.91 -6.05 -13.48
C ASP A 49 -24.33 -4.78 -12.86
N LEU A 50 -23.16 -4.96 -12.23
CA LEU A 50 -22.27 -3.87 -11.89
C LEU A 50 -21.88 -3.20 -13.20
N ILE A 51 -22.41 -2.00 -13.41
CA ILE A 51 -22.10 -1.18 -14.57
C ILE A 51 -20.60 -0.86 -14.55
N SER A 52 -19.89 -1.60 -15.39
CA SER A 52 -18.47 -1.48 -15.68
C SER A 52 -18.21 -0.19 -16.44
N THR A 53 -17.43 0.73 -15.90
CA THR A 53 -17.00 1.92 -16.69
C THR A 53 -15.80 1.62 -17.59
N GLY A 54 -15.22 0.41 -17.50
CA GLY A 54 -14.43 -0.20 -18.57
C GLY A 54 -15.12 -1.47 -19.05
N PRO A 55 -15.39 -1.67 -20.36
CA PRO A 55 -16.11 -2.84 -20.85
C PRO A 55 -15.37 -4.11 -20.43
N ALA A 56 -16.06 -5.10 -19.89
CA ALA A 56 -15.44 -6.40 -19.64
C ALA A 56 -14.87 -6.98 -20.94
N ILE A 57 -13.78 -7.74 -20.84
CA ILE A 57 -13.08 -8.25 -22.01
C ILE A 57 -13.93 -9.38 -22.63
N PRO A 58 -14.47 -9.22 -23.85
CA PRO A 58 -15.38 -10.21 -24.44
C PRO A 58 -14.64 -11.48 -24.86
N TYR A 59 -14.94 -12.61 -24.21
CA TYR A 59 -14.29 -13.90 -24.47
C TYR A 59 -15.02 -14.75 -25.53
N PHE A 60 -14.34 -15.09 -26.63
CA PHE A 60 -14.90 -15.91 -27.73
C PHE A 60 -14.18 -17.26 -27.98
N GLY A 61 -13.21 -17.64 -27.14
CA GLY A 61 -12.61 -18.98 -27.13
C GLY A 61 -11.63 -19.33 -28.26
N THR A 62 -10.74 -18.40 -28.65
CA THR A 62 -9.61 -18.69 -29.58
C THR A 62 -8.25 -18.65 -28.88
N THR A 63 -7.26 -19.34 -29.45
CA THR A 63 -6.15 -19.99 -28.73
C THR A 63 -4.73 -19.55 -29.14
N GLN A 64 -4.47 -18.27 -29.46
CA GLN A 64 -3.11 -17.73 -29.68
C GLN A 64 -3.08 -16.24 -29.99
N SER A 65 -2.09 -15.52 -29.45
CA SER A 65 -1.89 -14.09 -29.68
C SER A 65 -1.63 -13.75 -31.16
N PRO A 66 -2.20 -12.65 -31.68
CA PRO A 66 -2.14 -12.33 -33.11
C PRO A 66 -0.79 -11.77 -33.59
N GLY A 67 -0.65 -11.64 -34.91
CA GLY A 67 0.52 -11.00 -35.52
C GLY A 67 1.63 -11.99 -35.94
N HIS A 68 2.84 -11.46 -36.05
CA HIS A 68 4.02 -12.17 -36.55
C HIS A 68 5.11 -12.24 -35.48
N ASP A 69 5.55 -13.45 -35.16
CA ASP A 69 6.75 -13.70 -34.35
C ASP A 69 8.00 -13.15 -35.08
N MET A 70 8.66 -12.17 -34.47
CA MET A 70 9.89 -11.55 -34.98
C MET A 70 11.16 -12.03 -34.27
N GLY A 71 11.00 -12.77 -33.19
CA GLY A 71 12.02 -13.08 -32.21
C GLY A 71 11.43 -13.65 -30.93
N ILE A 72 12.30 -13.98 -29.98
CA ILE A 72 11.93 -14.51 -28.67
C ILE A 72 12.77 -13.86 -27.58
N THR A 73 12.33 -14.01 -26.33
CA THR A 73 13.10 -13.70 -25.13
C THR A 73 12.63 -14.60 -23.98
N VAL A 74 13.54 -14.93 -23.05
CA VAL A 74 13.14 -15.42 -21.71
C VAL A 74 13.23 -14.32 -20.64
N TYR A 75 13.40 -13.09 -21.12
CA TYR A 75 13.40 -11.85 -20.35
C TYR A 75 12.32 -10.98 -20.97
N ASP A 76 11.09 -11.32 -20.62
CA ASP A 76 9.82 -10.70 -20.98
C ASP A 76 9.78 -9.23 -20.54
N TYR A 77 10.24 -8.95 -19.31
CA TYR A 77 10.27 -7.63 -18.70
C TYR A 77 11.08 -6.58 -19.48
N GLN A 78 10.42 -5.74 -20.30
CA GLN A 78 11.12 -4.80 -21.17
C GLN A 78 11.52 -3.48 -20.47
N HIS A 79 10.66 -2.90 -19.64
CA HIS A 79 10.89 -1.62 -18.98
C HIS A 79 10.17 -1.61 -17.62
N ASN A 80 10.77 -0.99 -16.59
CA ASN A 80 10.13 -0.75 -15.30
C ASN A 80 8.91 0.18 -15.47
N GLY A 81 9.12 1.48 -15.66
CA GLY A 81 8.05 2.47 -15.82
C GLY A 81 7.64 2.67 -17.29
N THR A 82 8.08 3.79 -17.87
CA THR A 82 7.75 4.19 -19.24
C THR A 82 8.33 3.25 -20.29
N MET A 83 7.46 2.75 -21.19
CA MET A 83 7.89 2.06 -22.41
C MET A 83 8.49 3.05 -23.41
N GLY A 84 9.83 3.06 -23.48
CA GLY A 84 10.55 3.71 -24.58
C GLY A 84 10.15 3.11 -25.93
N ARG A 85 10.32 3.88 -27.01
CA ARG A 85 9.92 3.41 -28.35
C ARG A 85 10.82 2.25 -28.76
N GLN A 86 10.23 1.08 -28.93
CA GLN A 86 10.89 -0.12 -29.42
C GLN A 86 10.44 -0.47 -30.85
N ALA A 87 9.32 0.10 -31.31
CA ALA A 87 8.89 0.09 -32.70
C ALA A 87 9.01 1.50 -33.29
N ALA A 88 9.54 1.63 -34.51
CA ALA A 88 9.68 2.91 -35.17
C ALA A 88 9.50 2.80 -36.70
N HIS A 89 8.84 3.78 -37.29
CA HIS A 89 8.60 3.87 -38.74
C HIS A 89 8.63 5.32 -39.17
N GLN A 90 9.24 5.56 -40.33
CA GLN A 90 9.17 6.84 -41.03
C GLN A 90 8.20 6.69 -42.22
N PRO A 91 7.18 7.55 -42.35
CA PRO A 91 6.22 7.48 -43.46
C PRO A 91 6.90 7.40 -44.82
N PHE A 92 6.34 6.56 -45.70
CA PHE A 92 6.84 6.30 -47.07
C PHE A 92 8.22 5.65 -47.17
N THR A 93 8.83 5.22 -46.05
CA THR A 93 9.98 4.32 -46.06
C THR A 93 9.55 2.86 -46.07
N GLN A 94 10.45 1.97 -46.51
CA GLN A 94 10.12 0.56 -46.78
C GLN A 94 10.03 -0.32 -45.53
N TYR A 95 10.58 0.13 -44.40
CA TYR A 95 10.82 -0.72 -43.24
C TYR A 95 10.20 -0.17 -41.99
N VAL A 96 9.57 -1.05 -41.22
CA VAL A 96 9.24 -0.81 -39.81
C VAL A 96 10.33 -1.47 -38.98
N HIS A 97 10.90 -0.73 -38.03
CA HIS A 97 12.05 -1.15 -37.24
C HIS A 97 11.62 -1.54 -35.83
N PHE A 98 12.29 -2.57 -35.29
CA PHE A 98 11.97 -3.15 -34.00
C PHE A 98 13.23 -3.42 -33.18
N THR A 99 13.20 -3.11 -31.90
CA THR A 99 14.26 -3.45 -30.94
C THR A 99 13.69 -4.04 -29.66
N TRP A 100 14.38 -4.99 -29.04
CA TRP A 100 13.96 -5.54 -27.74
C TRP A 100 15.16 -6.06 -26.94
N MET A 101 14.96 -6.24 -25.63
CA MET A 101 15.88 -6.98 -24.79
C MET A 101 15.65 -8.47 -24.93
N ARG A 102 16.75 -9.21 -25.10
CA ARG A 102 16.72 -10.67 -25.20
C ARG A 102 17.65 -11.29 -24.18
N ARG A 103 17.14 -12.34 -23.58
CA ARG A 103 17.92 -13.38 -22.91
C ARG A 103 17.60 -14.73 -23.56
N GLU A 104 18.60 -15.60 -23.69
CA GLU A 104 18.42 -16.93 -24.30
C GLU A 104 17.96 -17.98 -23.28
N THR A 105 18.41 -17.85 -22.03
CA THR A 105 18.15 -18.78 -20.93
C THR A 105 18.01 -18.02 -19.62
N GLU A 106 17.27 -18.56 -18.65
CA GLU A 106 17.00 -17.95 -17.34
C GLU A 106 18.24 -17.42 -16.61
N THR A 107 19.42 -18.02 -16.81
CA THR A 107 20.66 -17.65 -16.10
C THR A 107 21.74 -17.05 -17.01
N GLY A 108 21.43 -16.78 -18.28
CA GLY A 108 22.40 -16.27 -19.28
C GLY A 108 22.59 -14.74 -19.25
N ASP A 109 23.42 -14.19 -20.14
CA ASP A 109 23.55 -12.73 -20.27
C ASP A 109 22.37 -12.11 -21.04
N ARG A 110 22.08 -10.83 -20.77
CA ARG A 110 21.09 -10.02 -21.50
C ARG A 110 21.76 -9.28 -22.66
N TYR A 111 21.08 -9.23 -23.80
CA TYR A 111 21.54 -8.58 -25.03
C TYR A 111 20.42 -7.76 -25.67
N LEU A 112 20.78 -6.84 -26.57
CA LEU A 112 19.80 -6.09 -27.37
C LEU A 112 19.67 -6.70 -28.77
N ARG A 113 18.46 -6.70 -29.31
CA ARG A 113 18.14 -7.29 -30.62
C ARG A 113 17.41 -6.30 -31.49
N TYR A 114 17.70 -6.35 -32.79
CA TYR A 114 17.12 -5.52 -33.83
C TYR A 114 16.55 -6.38 -34.96
N ASN A 115 15.35 -6.04 -35.42
CA ASN A 115 14.77 -6.58 -36.65
C ASN A 115 14.03 -5.49 -37.42
N ALA A 116 13.70 -5.76 -38.68
CA ALA A 116 12.93 -4.83 -39.51
C ALA A 116 11.95 -5.58 -40.40
N TRP A 117 10.69 -5.15 -40.41
CA TRP A 117 9.65 -5.66 -41.31
C TRP A 117 9.67 -4.91 -42.64
N ASN A 118 9.84 -5.62 -43.74
CA ASN A 118 9.75 -5.03 -45.07
C ASN A 118 8.28 -4.96 -45.52
N LEU A 119 7.72 -3.76 -45.60
CA LEU A 119 6.32 -3.51 -45.98
C LEU A 119 5.98 -3.99 -47.39
N THR A 120 6.97 -4.04 -48.31
CA THR A 120 6.77 -4.51 -49.68
C THR A 120 6.84 -6.04 -49.78
N ALA A 121 7.77 -6.66 -49.06
CA ALA A 121 8.00 -8.09 -49.12
C ALA A 121 7.11 -8.89 -48.16
N GLY A 122 6.57 -8.25 -47.12
CA GLY A 122 5.81 -8.91 -46.07
C GLY A 122 6.65 -9.91 -45.26
N ALA A 123 7.89 -9.54 -44.93
CA ALA A 123 8.83 -10.41 -44.24
C ALA A 123 9.87 -9.63 -43.43
N PHE A 124 10.42 -10.27 -42.39
CA PHE A 124 11.52 -9.73 -41.59
C PHE A 124 12.87 -9.82 -42.30
N ALA A 125 13.70 -8.78 -42.13
CA ALA A 125 15.04 -8.68 -42.68
C ALA A 125 16.05 -9.62 -42.00
N HIS A 126 15.86 -9.90 -40.70
CA HIS A 126 16.80 -10.66 -39.87
C HIS A 126 16.18 -11.91 -39.24
N GLY A 127 15.40 -12.68 -40.01
CA GLY A 127 14.79 -13.93 -39.54
C GLY A 127 13.57 -13.74 -38.62
N PHE A 128 13.08 -14.85 -38.05
CA PHE A 128 11.91 -14.92 -37.17
C PHE A 128 12.10 -16.02 -36.11
N GLY A 129 11.32 -16.00 -35.02
CA GLY A 129 11.39 -17.00 -33.94
C GLY A 129 12.78 -17.10 -33.29
N LEU A 130 13.25 -18.32 -33.01
CA LEU A 130 14.53 -18.59 -32.34
C LEU A 130 15.75 -17.94 -33.01
N THR A 131 15.72 -17.78 -34.34
CA THR A 131 16.81 -17.17 -35.13
C THR A 131 16.55 -15.70 -35.47
N GLY A 132 15.43 -15.15 -35.01
CA GLY A 132 15.00 -13.79 -35.26
C GLY A 132 15.84 -12.74 -34.53
N GLY A 133 16.12 -11.64 -35.23
CA GLY A 133 16.78 -10.47 -34.70
C GLY A 133 18.31 -10.54 -34.72
N LYS A 134 18.93 -9.49 -35.23
CA LYS A 134 20.37 -9.29 -35.16
C LYS A 134 20.74 -8.67 -33.81
N GLN A 135 21.75 -9.24 -33.15
CA GLN A 135 22.27 -8.65 -31.92
C GLN A 135 22.95 -7.32 -32.18
N PHE A 136 22.74 -6.37 -31.28
CA PHE A 136 23.53 -5.15 -31.16
C PHE A 136 23.81 -4.88 -29.67
N GLY A 137 24.73 -3.96 -29.39
CA GLY A 137 25.23 -3.75 -28.04
C GLY A 137 26.09 -4.92 -27.54
N ASP A 138 26.39 -4.89 -26.24
CA ASP A 138 27.26 -5.86 -25.57
C ASP A 138 26.55 -6.51 -24.36
N LEU A 139 27.31 -7.24 -23.54
CA LEU A 139 26.85 -7.90 -22.32
C LEU A 139 26.03 -6.98 -21.41
N ASN A 140 25.00 -7.56 -20.79
CA ASN A 140 24.07 -6.91 -19.87
C ASN A 140 23.25 -5.77 -20.50
N GLY A 141 23.06 -5.80 -21.82
CA GLY A 141 22.35 -4.75 -22.55
C GLY A 141 20.88 -4.65 -22.18
N GLY A 142 20.38 -3.45 -21.92
CA GLY A 142 18.99 -3.24 -21.53
C GLY A 142 18.34 -1.93 -21.94
N TYR A 143 17.00 -1.90 -21.82
CA TYR A 143 16.12 -0.74 -22.02
C TYR A 143 16.39 -0.05 -23.35
N THR A 144 16.28 -0.85 -24.41
CA THR A 144 16.53 -0.37 -25.77
C THR A 144 15.42 0.54 -26.24
N THR A 145 15.79 1.57 -26.98
CA THR A 145 14.87 2.42 -27.72
C THR A 145 15.36 2.64 -29.14
N CYS A 146 14.44 3.02 -30.04
CA CYS A 146 14.77 3.35 -31.40
C CYS A 146 13.94 4.52 -31.96
N ASP A 147 14.52 5.14 -32.99
CA ASP A 147 13.90 6.15 -33.84
C ASP A 147 14.33 5.92 -35.29
N VAL A 148 13.82 6.67 -36.26
CA VAL A 148 14.13 6.47 -37.69
C VAL A 148 14.58 7.77 -38.35
N THR A 149 15.68 7.70 -39.08
CA THR A 149 16.14 8.79 -39.93
C THR A 149 15.18 9.06 -41.09
N ALA A 150 15.22 10.25 -41.68
CA ALA A 150 14.45 10.57 -42.88
C ALA A 150 14.75 9.64 -44.07
N SER A 151 15.93 9.02 -44.10
CA SER A 151 16.32 8.01 -45.11
C SER A 151 15.79 6.60 -44.85
N GLY A 152 15.20 6.33 -43.69
CA GLY A 152 14.72 5.00 -43.28
C GLY A 152 15.77 4.10 -42.64
N SER A 153 16.94 4.62 -42.25
CA SER A 153 17.85 3.93 -41.33
C SER A 153 17.35 4.09 -39.90
N VAL A 154 17.44 3.03 -39.09
CA VAL A 154 17.10 3.08 -37.67
C VAL A 154 18.23 3.73 -36.87
N VAL A 155 17.85 4.49 -35.85
CA VAL A 155 18.69 4.91 -34.74
C VAL A 155 18.35 4.02 -33.56
N VAL A 156 19.33 3.35 -32.96
CA VAL A 156 19.11 2.48 -31.79
C VAL A 156 19.89 3.00 -30.59
N SER A 157 19.36 2.76 -29.40
CA SER A 157 19.98 3.15 -28.14
C SER A 157 19.68 2.12 -27.06
N GLY A 158 20.56 2.02 -26.07
CA GLY A 158 20.38 1.20 -24.88
C GLY A 158 21.51 1.42 -23.90
N HIS A 159 21.41 0.83 -22.70
CA HIS A 159 22.53 0.78 -21.77
C HIS A 159 23.20 -0.59 -21.80
N TRP A 160 24.50 -0.69 -21.58
CA TRP A 160 25.21 -1.95 -21.34
C TRP A 160 26.55 -1.71 -20.64
N GLY A 161 27.15 -2.78 -20.11
CA GLY A 161 28.37 -2.73 -19.31
C GLY A 161 28.97 -4.12 -19.07
N GLN A 162 30.29 -4.19 -18.88
CA GLN A 162 31.01 -5.45 -18.64
C GLN A 162 30.69 -6.07 -17.26
N SER A 163 30.07 -5.29 -16.38
CA SER A 163 29.56 -5.64 -15.05
C SER A 163 28.39 -4.74 -14.69
N GLU A 164 27.61 -5.11 -13.67
CA GLU A 164 26.50 -4.31 -13.15
C GLU A 164 26.96 -2.92 -12.64
N ASP A 165 28.23 -2.78 -12.26
CA ASP A 165 28.86 -1.50 -11.88
C ASP A 165 29.45 -0.69 -13.05
N SER A 166 29.23 -1.08 -14.32
CA SER A 166 29.81 -0.37 -15.48
C SER A 166 28.84 -0.02 -16.62
N TYR A 167 27.53 0.11 -16.34
CA TYR A 167 26.57 0.56 -17.34
C TYR A 167 26.84 1.97 -17.88
N GLY A 168 26.71 2.12 -19.19
CA GLY A 168 26.73 3.42 -19.87
C GLY A 168 25.68 3.50 -20.98
N VAL A 169 25.32 4.73 -21.35
CA VAL A 169 24.39 5.00 -22.46
C VAL A 169 25.14 4.90 -23.79
N HIS A 170 24.55 4.19 -24.74
CA HIS A 170 25.10 4.04 -26.08
C HIS A 170 24.00 4.23 -27.11
N ALA A 171 24.34 4.86 -28.24
CA ALA A 171 23.46 4.99 -29.39
C ALA A 171 24.26 4.85 -30.69
N ASP A 172 23.58 4.41 -31.75
CA ASP A 172 24.15 4.30 -33.09
C ASP A 172 23.07 4.33 -34.17
N VAL A 173 23.47 4.54 -35.42
CA VAL A 173 22.59 4.56 -36.60
C VAL A 173 23.01 3.48 -37.57
N ASP A 174 22.02 2.75 -38.07
CA ASP A 174 22.24 1.68 -39.02
C ASP A 174 22.87 2.21 -40.32
N GLY A 175 23.96 1.57 -40.76
CA GLY A 175 24.72 2.01 -41.94
C GLY A 175 23.91 2.06 -43.24
N PHE A 176 22.77 1.37 -43.31
CA PHE A 176 21.72 1.54 -44.35
C PHE A 176 20.39 0.97 -43.85
N PRO A 177 19.24 1.35 -44.46
CA PRO A 177 17.92 0.85 -44.03
C PRO A 177 17.87 -0.68 -43.95
N SER A 178 17.57 -1.21 -42.74
CA SER A 178 17.48 -2.65 -42.42
C SER A 178 18.80 -3.44 -42.38
N GLY A 179 19.98 -2.83 -42.48
CA GLY A 179 21.26 -3.54 -42.48
C GLY A 179 21.65 -4.17 -41.13
N GLY A 180 21.21 -3.56 -40.04
CA GLY A 180 21.64 -3.86 -38.67
C GLY A 180 23.15 -3.74 -38.48
N LEU A 181 23.82 -2.86 -39.22
CA LEU A 181 25.26 -2.65 -39.15
C LEU A 181 25.54 -1.50 -38.19
N PHE A 182 25.84 -1.85 -36.94
CA PHE A 182 26.18 -0.92 -35.88
C PHE A 182 27.66 -1.05 -35.52
N THR A 183 28.34 0.07 -35.34
CA THR A 183 29.76 0.20 -34.99
C THR A 183 30.02 0.68 -33.57
N PHE A 184 29.04 1.37 -32.94
CA PHE A 184 29.06 1.97 -31.60
C PHE A 184 30.34 2.72 -31.19
N GLY A 185 30.18 4.02 -30.90
CA GLY A 185 31.19 4.82 -30.21
C GLY A 185 31.30 4.49 -28.71
N PRO A 186 32.17 5.21 -27.97
CA PRO A 186 32.23 5.10 -26.51
C PRO A 186 30.88 5.45 -25.86
N ALA A 187 30.66 4.97 -24.63
CA ALA A 187 29.51 5.35 -23.83
C ALA A 187 29.44 6.88 -23.63
N ALA A 188 28.23 7.41 -23.45
CA ALA A 188 28.03 8.81 -23.11
C ALA A 188 28.67 9.13 -21.75
N PRO A 189 29.44 10.22 -21.62
CA PRO A 189 30.17 10.54 -20.39
C PRO A 189 29.24 11.12 -19.31
N PRO A 190 29.41 10.77 -18.01
CA PRO A 190 28.57 11.27 -16.93
C PRO A 190 28.86 12.76 -16.58
N PRO A 191 27.89 13.52 -16.02
CA PRO A 191 28.01 14.95 -15.72
C PRO A 191 29.02 15.44 -14.65
N PRO A 192 29.49 14.68 -13.62
CA PRO A 192 30.28 15.31 -12.55
C PRO A 192 31.71 15.74 -12.94
N THR A 193 32.22 15.34 -14.10
CA THR A 193 33.59 15.69 -14.53
C THR A 193 33.72 17.12 -15.05
N CYS A 194 32.62 17.87 -15.21
CA CYS A 194 32.60 19.14 -15.94
C CYS A 194 31.89 20.32 -15.26
N GLU A 195 30.84 20.08 -14.47
CA GLU A 195 30.12 21.12 -13.73
C GLU A 195 30.00 20.67 -12.27
N ASN A 196 30.34 21.54 -11.31
CA ASN A 196 30.34 21.25 -9.87
C ASN A 196 28.90 21.06 -9.31
N TRP A 197 28.17 20.07 -9.80
CA TRP A 197 26.86 19.64 -9.30
C TRP A 197 27.07 18.43 -8.39
N ASN A 198 26.65 18.55 -7.13
CA ASN A 198 26.53 17.41 -6.22
C ASN A 198 25.23 16.68 -6.55
N THR A 199 25.30 15.54 -7.24
CA THR A 199 24.14 14.63 -7.37
C THR A 199 24.00 13.84 -6.07
N GLY A 200 22.77 13.65 -5.59
CA GLY A 200 22.46 13.10 -4.27
C GLY A 200 22.48 11.58 -4.17
N GLY A 201 22.93 10.86 -5.20
CA GLY A 201 22.93 9.40 -5.25
C GLY A 201 24.33 8.83 -5.47
N ASN A 202 24.89 8.19 -4.46
CA ASN A 202 26.03 7.27 -4.50
C ASN A 202 27.20 7.66 -5.45
N GLU A 203 28.11 8.50 -4.95
CA GLU A 203 29.34 8.98 -5.64
C GLU A 203 30.28 7.86 -6.17
N ALA A 204 30.01 6.59 -5.85
CA ALA A 204 30.90 5.47 -6.15
C ALA A 204 30.87 4.97 -7.61
N ASN A 205 29.72 5.03 -8.31
CA ASN A 205 29.56 4.34 -9.61
C ASN A 205 29.27 5.26 -10.82
N ASN A 206 28.67 6.45 -10.63
CA ASN A 206 28.47 7.49 -11.65
C ASN A 206 27.86 6.98 -12.99
N GLN A 207 26.84 6.12 -12.89
CA GLN A 207 26.21 5.45 -14.03
C GLN A 207 24.91 6.13 -14.44
N TYR A 208 24.71 6.24 -15.75
CA TYR A 208 23.45 6.70 -16.35
C TYR A 208 22.92 5.60 -17.25
N VAL A 209 21.63 5.29 -17.09
CA VAL A 209 20.99 4.12 -17.68
C VAL A 209 19.62 4.48 -18.26
N TRP A 210 18.97 3.49 -18.86
CA TRP A 210 17.61 3.58 -19.40
C TRP A 210 17.41 4.69 -20.44
N PRO A 211 18.23 4.74 -21.51
CA PRO A 211 18.20 5.86 -22.44
C PRO A 211 17.02 5.81 -23.42
N VAL A 212 16.35 6.96 -23.59
CA VAL A 212 15.39 7.21 -24.67
C VAL A 212 16.03 8.09 -25.73
N VAL A 213 16.03 7.61 -26.99
CA VAL A 213 16.65 8.31 -28.13
C VAL A 213 15.63 9.04 -29.00
N ALA A 214 16.07 10.11 -29.65
CA ALA A 214 15.38 10.75 -30.77
C ALA A 214 16.39 11.25 -31.81
N TRP A 215 15.97 11.31 -33.07
CA TRP A 215 16.79 11.77 -34.19
C TRP A 215 16.25 13.04 -34.84
N GLN A 216 17.16 13.91 -35.26
CA GLN A 216 16.85 15.18 -35.91
C GLN A 216 17.84 15.44 -37.06
N ASP A 217 17.35 15.96 -38.19
CA ASP A 217 18.20 16.48 -39.27
C ASP A 217 18.38 18.00 -39.14
N SER A 218 19.63 18.46 -39.21
CA SER A 218 19.99 19.88 -39.26
C SER A 218 20.91 20.17 -40.44
N ALA A 219 20.33 20.64 -41.55
CA ALA A 219 21.06 21.04 -42.75
C ALA A 219 21.99 19.94 -43.33
N GLY A 220 21.56 18.67 -43.25
CA GLY A 220 22.33 17.52 -43.74
C GLY A 220 23.31 16.94 -42.71
N LEU A 221 23.15 17.28 -41.43
CA LEU A 221 23.82 16.64 -40.30
C LEU A 221 22.80 15.87 -39.47
N ASP A 222 23.09 14.61 -39.21
CA ASP A 222 22.35 13.81 -38.22
C ASP A 222 22.69 14.31 -36.81
N ILE A 223 21.65 14.58 -36.04
CA ILE A 223 21.72 14.88 -34.62
C ILE A 223 20.99 13.77 -33.88
N VAL A 224 21.64 13.19 -32.89
CA VAL A 224 21.05 12.18 -32.00
C VAL A 224 20.94 12.79 -30.61
N HIS A 225 19.73 12.74 -30.10
CA HIS A 225 19.36 13.17 -28.76
C HIS A 225 19.13 11.94 -27.91
N ALA A 226 19.63 11.95 -26.68
CA ALA A 226 19.27 10.93 -25.70
C ALA A 226 18.95 11.59 -24.37
N VAL A 227 17.98 11.05 -23.65
CA VAL A 227 17.75 11.35 -22.25
C VAL A 227 17.93 10.06 -21.44
N ALA A 228 18.58 10.15 -20.30
CA ALA A 228 18.87 9.02 -19.42
C ALA A 228 18.76 9.45 -17.96
N VAL A 229 18.73 8.46 -17.06
CA VAL A 229 18.55 8.68 -15.63
C VAL A 229 19.74 8.12 -14.87
N GLU A 230 20.14 8.82 -13.81
CA GLU A 230 21.13 8.34 -12.84
C GLU A 230 20.65 7.05 -12.18
N PHE A 231 21.53 6.04 -12.14
CA PHE A 231 21.27 4.79 -11.43
C PHE A 231 21.43 5.00 -9.92
N ALA A 232 20.35 5.39 -9.24
CA ALA A 232 20.30 5.55 -7.78
C ALA A 232 19.35 4.49 -7.19
N ALA A 233 19.79 3.81 -6.13
CA ALA A 233 19.10 2.61 -5.66
C ALA A 233 17.70 2.89 -5.08
N GLU A 234 17.44 4.02 -4.40
CA GLU A 234 16.14 4.28 -3.74
C GLU A 234 15.86 5.80 -3.46
N LEU A 235 16.27 6.71 -4.36
CA LEU A 235 16.11 8.16 -4.17
C LEU A 235 15.72 8.88 -5.47
N ILE A 236 15.39 10.17 -5.38
CA ILE A 236 15.27 11.07 -6.54
C ILE A 236 16.54 10.98 -7.38
N SER A 237 16.39 10.60 -8.64
CA SER A 237 17.49 10.52 -9.60
C SER A 237 17.62 11.80 -10.42
N THR A 238 18.84 12.05 -10.90
CA THR A 238 19.09 13.12 -11.87
C THR A 238 18.80 12.65 -13.29
N MET A 239 18.02 13.43 -14.04
CA MET A 239 17.83 13.24 -15.47
C MET A 239 18.91 14.00 -16.25
N VAL A 240 19.51 13.35 -17.25
CA VAL A 240 20.57 13.92 -18.09
C VAL A 240 20.21 13.83 -19.55
N TYR A 241 20.48 14.92 -20.26
CA TYR A 241 20.37 15.06 -21.70
C TYR A 241 21.73 14.97 -22.38
N TYR A 242 21.78 14.20 -23.47
CA TYR A 242 22.93 14.05 -24.35
C TYR A 242 22.55 14.45 -25.77
N ARG A 243 23.53 15.03 -26.47
CA ARG A 243 23.37 15.51 -27.85
C ARG A 243 24.63 15.24 -28.65
N SER A 244 24.54 14.38 -29.66
CA SER A 244 25.62 14.08 -30.59
C SER A 244 25.34 14.70 -31.96
N VAL A 245 26.36 15.23 -32.63
CA VAL A 245 26.26 15.87 -33.95
C VAL A 245 27.29 15.25 -34.90
N GLY A 246 26.82 14.77 -36.06
CA GLY A 246 27.66 14.18 -37.10
C GLY A 246 27.42 12.68 -37.25
N GLY A 247 27.23 12.22 -38.50
CA GLY A 247 26.80 10.86 -38.82
C GLY A 247 27.79 9.72 -38.46
N SER A 248 27.26 8.49 -38.53
CA SER A 248 27.80 7.12 -38.31
C SER A 248 28.80 6.82 -37.18
N ASP A 249 29.64 7.74 -36.76
CA ASP A 249 30.76 7.49 -35.83
C ASP A 249 30.51 8.12 -34.45
N PHE A 250 29.24 8.33 -34.09
CA PHE A 250 28.71 9.06 -32.93
C PHE A 250 29.72 9.32 -31.81
N ASN A 251 30.17 10.58 -31.71
CA ASN A 251 30.96 11.05 -30.58
C ASN A 251 30.09 11.94 -29.71
N TRP A 252 29.79 11.46 -28.50
CA TRP A 252 29.18 12.30 -27.48
C TRP A 252 30.10 13.48 -27.17
N PRO A 253 29.56 14.69 -26.92
CA PRO A 253 30.34 15.79 -26.38
C PRO A 253 30.92 15.38 -25.02
N ASP A 254 31.95 16.10 -24.58
CA ASP A 254 32.71 15.76 -23.38
C ASP A 254 31.84 15.66 -22.10
N CYS A 255 30.63 16.25 -22.07
CA CYS A 255 29.73 16.28 -20.90
C CYS A 255 28.24 16.24 -21.30
N GLY A 256 27.43 15.49 -20.54
CA GLY A 256 25.95 15.57 -20.57
C GLY A 256 25.42 16.79 -19.82
N THR A 257 24.17 17.19 -20.08
CA THR A 257 23.49 18.31 -19.41
C THR A 257 22.46 17.79 -18.41
N ALA A 258 22.62 18.11 -17.12
CA ALA A 258 21.61 17.82 -16.11
C ALA A 258 20.35 18.65 -16.37
N ILE A 259 19.17 18.04 -16.26
CA ILE A 259 17.90 18.66 -16.62
C ILE A 259 17.05 18.95 -15.38
N ASP A 260 16.61 17.91 -14.69
CA ASP A 260 15.73 17.99 -13.52
C ASP A 260 15.84 16.70 -12.71
N SER A 261 15.13 16.66 -11.58
CA SER A 261 14.85 15.48 -10.78
C SER A 261 13.75 14.61 -11.38
N ILE A 262 13.88 13.29 -11.23
CA ILE A 262 12.87 12.30 -11.60
C ILE A 262 12.79 11.18 -10.56
N TYR A 263 11.60 10.59 -10.40
CA TYR A 263 11.43 9.30 -9.73
C TYR A 263 11.39 8.18 -10.75
N ASP A 264 12.23 7.16 -10.53
CA ASP A 264 12.35 5.99 -11.40
C ASP A 264 12.58 6.37 -12.88
N THR A 265 11.74 5.84 -13.79
CA THR A 265 12.06 5.71 -15.23
C THR A 265 10.94 6.19 -16.14
N ALA A 266 10.71 7.51 -16.18
CA ALA A 266 9.71 8.11 -17.07
C ALA A 266 10.13 9.32 -17.92
N PRO A 267 11.38 9.48 -18.39
CA PRO A 267 11.72 10.57 -19.31
C PRO A 267 11.59 10.15 -20.78
N VAL A 268 11.13 11.08 -21.63
CA VAL A 268 11.16 10.91 -23.08
C VAL A 268 11.66 12.19 -23.76
N VAL A 269 12.40 12.03 -24.85
CA VAL A 269 12.82 13.12 -25.73
C VAL A 269 12.14 12.98 -27.10
N ARG A 270 11.59 14.06 -27.65
CA ARG A 270 10.86 14.05 -28.93
C ARG A 270 11.19 15.26 -29.78
N VAL A 271 11.41 15.00 -31.07
CA VAL A 271 11.76 16.02 -32.07
C VAL A 271 10.51 16.47 -32.80
N ASN A 272 10.39 17.78 -33.04
CA ASN A 272 9.35 18.34 -33.87
C ASN A 272 9.79 18.31 -35.33
N HIS A 273 9.35 17.33 -36.12
CA HIS A 273 9.71 17.27 -37.54
C HIS A 273 9.02 18.37 -38.39
N ALA A 274 7.93 18.96 -37.90
CA ALA A 274 7.29 20.11 -38.56
C ALA A 274 8.07 21.42 -38.32
N ASN A 275 8.80 21.51 -37.20
CA ASN A 275 9.70 22.61 -36.88
C ASN A 275 11.09 22.05 -36.50
N PRO A 276 11.99 21.77 -37.48
CA PRO A 276 13.18 20.97 -37.26
C PRO A 276 14.21 21.53 -36.26
N GLY A 277 14.09 22.78 -35.80
CA GLY A 277 14.91 23.31 -34.72
C GLY A 277 14.38 23.01 -33.32
N GLU A 278 13.15 22.50 -33.21
CA GLU A 278 12.43 22.30 -31.97
C GLU A 278 12.42 20.83 -31.52
N LEU A 279 12.58 20.64 -30.22
CA LEU A 279 12.42 19.37 -29.53
C LEU A 279 11.96 19.61 -28.09
N ALA A 280 11.39 18.58 -27.48
CA ALA A 280 10.94 18.59 -26.09
C ALA A 280 11.52 17.41 -25.32
N ILE A 281 11.77 17.63 -24.03
CA ILE A 281 11.88 16.57 -23.04
C ILE A 281 10.61 16.61 -22.20
N VAL A 282 10.00 15.44 -21.98
CA VAL A 282 8.78 15.24 -21.20
C VAL A 282 9.08 14.19 -20.13
N TRP A 283 8.63 14.39 -18.90
CA TRP A 283 8.87 13.43 -17.81
C TRP A 283 7.77 13.47 -16.75
N ALA A 284 7.66 12.37 -16.00
CA ALA A 284 6.93 12.33 -14.74
C ALA A 284 7.77 13.06 -13.68
N LYS A 285 7.40 14.30 -13.39
CA LYS A 285 8.08 15.15 -12.42
C LYS A 285 7.60 14.79 -11.02
N PRO A 286 8.50 14.53 -10.05
CA PRO A 286 8.15 14.37 -8.66
C PRO A 286 7.19 15.46 -8.16
N ALA A 287 6.01 15.06 -7.66
CA ALA A 287 5.06 16.00 -7.05
C ALA A 287 5.52 16.41 -5.64
N TYR A 288 6.19 15.48 -4.96
CA TYR A 288 6.82 15.63 -3.65
C TYR A 288 8.31 15.24 -3.75
N TYR A 289 9.13 15.71 -2.83
CA TYR A 289 10.56 15.37 -2.79
C TYR A 289 10.88 14.52 -1.55
N ALA A 290 11.95 13.71 -1.60
CA ALA A 290 12.30 12.82 -0.49
C ALA A 290 12.41 13.59 0.85
N ASN A 291 11.72 13.08 1.88
CA ASN A 291 11.55 13.71 3.19
C ASN A 291 10.67 14.98 3.23
N ASP A 292 9.82 15.22 2.21
CA ASP A 292 8.79 16.25 2.31
C ASP A 292 7.80 15.85 3.42
N PRO A 293 7.69 16.64 4.51
CA PRO A 293 6.76 16.33 5.60
C PRO A 293 5.29 16.42 5.19
N ASN A 294 5.00 16.94 4.00
CA ASN A 294 3.67 17.01 3.41
C ASN A 294 3.41 15.90 2.39
N ASP A 295 4.37 15.01 2.15
CA ASP A 295 4.15 13.78 1.38
C ASP A 295 3.22 12.87 2.20
N PRO A 296 1.97 12.66 1.75
CA PRO A 296 1.00 11.87 2.51
C PRO A 296 1.32 10.36 2.47
N CYS A 297 2.28 9.94 1.63
CA CYS A 297 2.46 8.55 1.23
C CYS A 297 3.84 7.98 1.49
N GLY A 298 4.89 8.81 1.46
CA GLY A 298 6.28 8.36 1.60
C GLY A 298 6.73 7.35 0.53
N GLN A 299 5.90 7.10 -0.48
CA GLN A 299 6.11 6.18 -1.59
C GLN A 299 6.04 6.94 -2.91
N LEU A 300 7.14 6.88 -3.68
CA LEU A 300 7.51 7.99 -4.56
C LEU A 300 7.08 7.82 -6.04
N GLN A 301 6.84 6.59 -6.50
CA GLN A 301 6.46 6.32 -7.90
C GLN A 301 4.98 6.63 -8.24
N TRP A 302 4.13 6.73 -7.23
CA TRP A 302 2.67 6.85 -7.37
C TRP A 302 2.16 8.29 -7.44
N GLN A 303 3.06 9.26 -7.30
CA GLN A 303 2.73 10.67 -7.11
C GLN A 303 3.64 11.59 -7.92
N ASN A 304 3.29 11.75 -9.18
CA ASN A 304 3.99 12.64 -10.09
C ASN A 304 3.05 13.67 -10.73
N ASP A 305 3.66 14.75 -11.16
CA ASP A 305 3.14 15.65 -12.18
C ASP A 305 3.67 15.27 -13.55
N ILE A 306 3.04 15.77 -14.61
CA ILE A 306 3.58 15.71 -15.96
C ILE A 306 4.21 17.06 -16.30
N ALA A 307 5.49 17.04 -16.66
CA ALA A 307 6.22 18.25 -17.03
C ALA A 307 6.91 18.11 -18.37
N TYR A 308 7.13 19.24 -19.03
CA TYR A 308 7.98 19.30 -20.21
C TYR A 308 8.84 20.57 -20.24
N MET A 309 9.87 20.53 -21.07
CA MET A 309 10.63 21.72 -21.47
C MET A 309 11.02 21.61 -22.94
N LYS A 310 11.18 22.75 -23.59
CA LYS A 310 11.46 22.83 -25.02
C LYS A 310 12.79 23.48 -25.32
N SER A 311 13.42 23.02 -26.39
CA SER A 311 14.52 23.70 -27.04
C SER A 311 14.08 24.10 -28.46
N PHE A 312 14.60 25.23 -28.95
CA PHE A 312 14.29 25.77 -30.29
C PHE A 312 15.54 25.93 -31.17
N ASP A 313 16.66 25.37 -30.72
CA ASP A 313 17.96 25.47 -31.37
C ASP A 313 18.67 24.11 -31.41
N TYR A 314 17.92 23.04 -31.69
CA TYR A 314 18.43 21.68 -31.81
C TYR A 314 19.02 21.14 -30.49
N GLY A 315 18.58 21.63 -29.34
CA GLY A 315 19.02 21.14 -28.02
C GLY A 315 20.28 21.80 -27.50
N ASN A 316 20.67 22.97 -28.04
CA ASN A 316 21.81 23.73 -27.52
C ASN A 316 21.41 24.53 -26.27
N THR A 317 20.20 25.09 -26.25
CA THR A 317 19.63 25.80 -25.11
C THR A 317 18.20 25.35 -24.85
N TRP A 318 17.79 25.43 -23.58
CA TRP A 318 16.47 25.01 -23.13
C TRP A 318 15.70 26.16 -22.49
N GLY A 319 14.39 26.17 -22.73
CA GLY A 319 13.44 27.07 -22.07
C GLY A 319 13.13 26.65 -20.63
N SER A 320 12.18 27.35 -20.01
CA SER A 320 11.67 27.00 -18.69
C SER A 320 10.87 25.69 -18.70
N ILE A 321 10.89 24.99 -17.58
CA ILE A 321 10.00 23.85 -17.31
C ILE A 321 8.55 24.35 -17.24
N VAL A 322 7.65 23.61 -17.88
CA VAL A 322 6.20 23.81 -17.84
C VAL A 322 5.57 22.59 -17.17
N ASN A 323 4.83 22.81 -16.08
CA ASN A 323 4.04 21.77 -15.42
C ASN A 323 2.66 21.71 -16.08
N VAL A 324 2.29 20.54 -16.61
CA VAL A 324 1.02 20.31 -17.32
C VAL A 324 -0.12 20.05 -16.34
N THR A 325 0.14 19.29 -15.28
CA THR A 325 -0.91 18.81 -14.36
C THR A 325 -0.99 19.62 -13.07
N ASP A 326 0.17 19.98 -12.48
CA ASP A 326 0.29 20.79 -11.27
C ASP A 326 -0.68 20.35 -10.15
N TYR A 327 -0.63 19.06 -9.80
CA TYR A 327 -1.52 18.46 -8.81
C TYR A 327 -1.32 19.08 -7.41
N THR A 328 -0.15 19.63 -7.09
CA THR A 328 0.23 20.13 -5.76
C THR A 328 0.21 21.67 -5.61
N GLN A 329 -0.73 22.39 -6.26
CA GLN A 329 -0.80 23.86 -6.11
C GLN A 329 -0.81 24.32 -4.65
N GLY A 330 0.27 25.02 -4.25
CA GLY A 330 0.45 25.54 -2.89
C GLY A 330 1.05 24.56 -1.89
N GLY A 331 1.58 23.41 -2.34
CA GLY A 331 2.19 22.39 -1.49
C GLY A 331 1.19 21.46 -0.80
N THR A 332 -0.08 21.47 -1.23
CA THR A 332 -1.14 20.63 -0.67
C THR A 332 -1.96 20.04 -1.81
N VAL A 333 -2.12 18.71 -1.83
CA VAL A 333 -3.05 18.05 -2.76
C VAL A 333 -4.45 18.18 -2.19
N SER A 334 -5.40 18.70 -2.98
CA SER A 334 -6.80 18.72 -2.57
C SER A 334 -7.37 17.30 -2.58
N PRO A 335 -8.29 16.95 -1.66
CA PRO A 335 -8.97 15.66 -1.66
C PRO A 335 -9.56 15.29 -3.03
N ASP A 336 -10.11 16.27 -3.76
CA ASP A 336 -10.68 16.09 -5.11
C ASP A 336 -9.65 15.62 -6.16
N LYS A 337 -8.36 15.95 -5.96
CA LYS A 337 -7.27 15.51 -6.83
C LYS A 337 -6.82 14.09 -6.52
N LEU A 338 -6.82 13.67 -5.25
CA LEU A 338 -6.57 12.27 -4.88
C LEU A 338 -7.68 11.35 -5.39
N ALA A 339 -8.94 11.81 -5.33
CA ALA A 339 -10.09 11.08 -5.88
C ALA A 339 -10.00 10.85 -7.41
N ASN A 340 -9.28 11.72 -8.13
CA ASN A 340 -9.05 11.58 -9.58
C ASN A 340 -7.69 10.97 -9.93
N GLY A 341 -6.86 10.66 -8.94
CA GLY A 341 -5.53 10.08 -9.06
C GLY A 341 -4.42 11.05 -9.44
N MET A 342 -3.17 10.64 -9.19
CA MET A 342 -1.95 11.38 -9.55
C MET A 342 -1.17 10.63 -10.63
N ALA A 343 -0.33 11.33 -11.41
CA ALA A 343 0.38 10.68 -12.49
C ALA A 343 1.34 9.61 -11.96
N TYR A 344 1.31 8.45 -12.59
CA TYR A 344 2.23 7.35 -12.31
C TYR A 344 3.49 7.49 -13.17
N THR A 345 4.53 6.69 -12.89
CA THR A 345 5.82 6.71 -13.60
C THR A 345 5.75 6.05 -15.00
N ASP A 346 4.70 6.35 -15.78
CA ASP A 346 4.49 5.82 -17.13
C ASP A 346 3.80 6.84 -18.05
N LEU A 347 4.47 7.18 -19.16
CA LEU A 347 3.97 8.17 -20.13
C LEU A 347 4.46 7.88 -21.55
N SER A 348 3.84 8.56 -22.51
CA SER A 348 4.30 8.61 -23.90
C SER A 348 4.08 10.00 -24.46
N ALA A 349 5.01 10.45 -25.31
CA ALA A 349 4.87 11.71 -26.02
C ALA A 349 5.25 11.57 -27.49
N MET A 350 4.78 12.50 -28.31
CA MET A 350 5.24 12.72 -29.68
C MET A 350 4.91 14.13 -30.13
N TYR A 351 5.60 14.62 -31.16
CA TYR A 351 5.05 15.70 -31.97
C TYR A 351 4.16 15.09 -33.05
N ALA A 352 3.00 15.69 -33.32
CA ALA A 352 2.20 15.33 -34.48
C ALA A 352 2.69 16.09 -35.73
N THR A 353 2.24 15.69 -36.92
CA THR A 353 2.61 16.34 -38.19
C THR A 353 2.15 17.80 -38.29
N ASP A 354 1.19 18.22 -37.46
CA ASP A 354 0.77 19.63 -37.32
C ASP A 354 1.73 20.48 -36.47
N GLY A 355 2.73 19.85 -35.86
CA GLY A 355 3.77 20.48 -35.06
C GLY A 355 3.45 20.65 -33.58
N LYS A 356 2.33 20.11 -33.10
CA LYS A 356 1.97 20.12 -31.68
C LYS A 356 2.62 18.98 -30.92
N LEU A 357 2.98 19.25 -29.66
CA LEU A 357 3.43 18.24 -28.71
C LEU A 357 2.20 17.60 -28.05
N HIS A 358 2.10 16.28 -28.16
CA HIS A 358 1.10 15.46 -27.51
C HIS A 358 1.74 14.60 -26.42
N ILE A 359 1.08 14.51 -25.27
CA ILE A 359 1.51 13.74 -24.11
C ILE A 359 0.34 12.87 -23.65
N VAL A 360 0.60 11.61 -23.34
CA VAL A 360 -0.33 10.65 -22.75
C VAL A 360 0.32 10.05 -21.51
N TRP A 361 -0.43 9.88 -20.44
CA TRP A 361 0.05 9.30 -19.18
C TRP A 361 -1.07 8.53 -18.49
N ASN A 362 -0.72 7.68 -17.52
CA ASN A 362 -1.69 7.08 -16.61
C ASN A 362 -1.64 7.76 -15.24
N THR A 363 -2.76 7.68 -14.52
CA THR A 363 -2.85 8.09 -13.12
C THR A 363 -3.15 6.90 -12.23
N ALA A 364 -2.50 6.82 -11.07
CA ALA A 364 -2.86 5.89 -10.01
C ALA A 364 -4.01 6.49 -9.18
N LEU A 365 -5.10 5.74 -9.02
CA LEU A 365 -6.27 6.20 -8.26
C LEU A 365 -6.11 5.83 -6.79
N HIS A 366 -5.90 6.83 -5.93
CA HIS A 366 -5.69 6.61 -4.50
C HIS A 366 -7.02 6.39 -3.78
N ASP A 367 -7.13 5.32 -3.00
CA ASP A 367 -8.24 5.16 -2.06
C ASP A 367 -7.95 5.95 -0.78
N LEU A 368 -8.81 6.92 -0.48
CA LEU A 368 -8.71 7.77 0.70
C LEU A 368 -9.30 7.11 1.96
N THR A 369 -9.80 5.88 1.85
CA THR A 369 -10.65 5.25 2.88
C THR A 369 -10.04 4.01 3.52
N GLY A 370 -9.02 3.41 2.90
CA GLY A 370 -8.27 2.24 3.39
C GLY A 370 -7.12 2.53 4.36
N SER A 371 -6.57 1.46 4.93
CA SER A 371 -5.44 1.48 5.89
C SER A 371 -4.08 1.87 5.29
N THR A 372 -4.00 1.96 3.96
CA THR A 372 -2.84 2.38 3.16
C THR A 372 -3.30 3.46 2.18
N PRO A 373 -3.37 4.74 2.58
CA PRO A 373 -4.02 5.84 1.83
C PRO A 373 -3.37 6.21 0.48
N CYS A 374 -2.47 5.38 -0.02
CA CYS A 374 -1.45 5.71 -1.02
C CYS A 374 -1.06 4.57 -1.96
N GLU A 375 -1.53 3.35 -1.71
CA GLU A 375 -1.47 2.27 -2.70
C GLU A 375 -2.87 2.13 -3.30
N PRO A 376 -3.02 2.27 -4.63
CA PRO A 376 -4.32 2.11 -5.27
C PRO A 376 -4.86 0.69 -5.05
N GLU A 377 -6.05 0.56 -4.46
CA GLU A 377 -6.75 -0.73 -4.41
C GLU A 377 -6.85 -1.31 -5.83
N ASP A 378 -6.45 -2.57 -5.99
CA ASP A 378 -6.41 -3.29 -7.29
C ASP A 378 -5.66 -2.54 -8.43
N GLN A 379 -4.72 -1.65 -8.10
CA GLN A 379 -3.87 -0.91 -9.05
C GLN A 379 -4.66 -0.15 -10.13
N GLN A 380 -5.78 0.46 -9.73
CA GLN A 380 -6.67 1.24 -10.59
C GLN A 380 -5.99 2.41 -11.31
N SER A 381 -6.42 2.66 -12.56
CA SER A 381 -5.86 3.74 -13.36
C SER A 381 -6.79 4.39 -14.37
N ARG A 382 -6.40 5.57 -14.86
CA ARG A 382 -7.00 6.26 -16.02
C ARG A 382 -5.91 6.70 -16.96
N LEU A 383 -6.20 6.69 -18.26
CA LEU A 383 -5.31 7.22 -19.30
C LEU A 383 -5.77 8.60 -19.73
N TRP A 384 -4.85 9.56 -19.74
CA TRP A 384 -5.11 10.96 -20.07
C TRP A 384 -4.28 11.38 -21.27
N HIS A 385 -4.76 12.38 -21.98
CA HIS A 385 -4.07 13.01 -23.11
C HIS A 385 -4.07 14.53 -22.93
N TRP A 386 -2.97 15.16 -23.35
CA TRP A 386 -2.81 16.60 -23.45
C TRP A 386 -2.04 17.00 -24.71
N ASP A 387 -2.42 18.13 -25.32
CA ASP A 387 -1.67 18.78 -26.40
C ASP A 387 -1.29 20.24 -26.05
N ASP A 388 -0.16 20.69 -26.58
CA ASP A 388 0.35 22.05 -26.40
C ASP A 388 -0.34 23.12 -27.28
N GLY A 389 -1.48 22.78 -27.88
CA GLY A 389 -2.32 23.70 -28.63
C GLY A 389 -2.91 24.83 -27.76
N PRO A 390 -3.57 25.82 -28.39
CA PRO A 390 -4.07 27.02 -27.70
C PRO A 390 -5.06 26.75 -26.56
N SER A 391 -5.74 25.60 -26.57
CA SER A 391 -6.67 25.18 -25.54
C SER A 391 -6.00 24.54 -24.32
N GLY A 392 -4.77 24.01 -24.47
CA GLY A 392 -4.12 23.21 -23.42
C GLY A 392 -5.02 22.09 -22.90
N CYS A 393 -5.71 21.41 -23.81
CA CYS A 393 -6.81 20.50 -23.47
C CYS A 393 -6.29 19.28 -22.72
N ILE A 394 -6.88 18.94 -21.58
CA ILE A 394 -6.73 17.61 -20.96
C ILE A 394 -8.01 16.83 -21.25
N SER A 395 -7.86 15.65 -21.85
CA SER A 395 -8.94 14.75 -22.23
C SER A 395 -8.65 13.35 -21.72
N ILE A 396 -9.69 12.58 -21.39
CA ILE A 396 -9.52 11.16 -21.04
C ILE A 396 -9.45 10.29 -22.30
N VAL A 397 -8.47 9.40 -22.35
CA VAL A 397 -8.30 8.40 -23.42
C VAL A 397 -9.05 7.12 -23.07
N TYR A 398 -8.94 6.68 -21.82
CA TYR A 398 -9.53 5.43 -21.34
C TYR A 398 -9.71 5.47 -19.81
N ASP A 399 -10.84 4.96 -19.32
CA ASP A 399 -11.15 4.87 -17.89
C ASP A 399 -11.03 3.40 -17.43
N ALA A 400 -9.99 3.09 -16.64
CA ALA A 400 -9.72 1.76 -16.10
C ALA A 400 -9.85 1.73 -14.56
N ALA A 401 -10.67 2.63 -13.99
CA ALA A 401 -10.86 2.82 -12.56
C ALA A 401 -11.56 1.65 -11.83
N ARG A 402 -11.91 0.54 -12.51
CA ARG A 402 -12.72 -0.54 -11.93
C ARG A 402 -12.32 -1.94 -12.42
N PRO A 403 -11.14 -2.45 -12.06
CA PRO A 403 -10.89 -3.87 -12.09
C PRO A 403 -11.84 -4.58 -11.10
N SER A 404 -12.33 -5.76 -11.46
CA SER A 404 -12.92 -6.72 -10.52
C SER A 404 -11.90 -7.10 -9.45
N ASN A 405 -12.32 -7.25 -8.19
CA ASN A 405 -11.47 -7.70 -7.09
C ASN A 405 -10.60 -8.90 -7.50
N GLY A 406 -9.29 -8.85 -7.22
CA GLY A 406 -8.37 -9.97 -7.49
C GLY A 406 -7.56 -9.85 -8.80
N ILE A 407 -7.55 -8.67 -9.40
CA ILE A 407 -6.62 -8.34 -10.50
C ILE A 407 -5.26 -7.96 -9.91
N ASN A 408 -4.21 -8.50 -10.51
CA ASN A 408 -2.83 -8.31 -10.08
C ASN A 408 -1.91 -8.23 -11.31
N PRO A 409 -1.76 -7.04 -11.92
CA PRO A 409 -0.92 -6.85 -13.10
C PRO A 409 0.59 -6.86 -12.80
N GLY A 410 1.00 -7.08 -11.54
CA GLY A 410 2.41 -7.14 -11.13
C GLY A 410 3.07 -5.78 -10.93
N ALA A 411 4.35 -5.81 -10.58
CA ALA A 411 5.14 -4.64 -10.26
C ALA A 411 5.34 -3.72 -11.46
N PHE A 412 5.30 -2.41 -11.19
CA PHE A 412 5.37 -1.33 -12.17
C PHE A 412 4.23 -1.28 -13.20
N ASN A 413 3.09 -1.91 -12.89
CA ASN A 413 1.91 -1.92 -13.73
C ASN A 413 0.68 -1.38 -12.98
N LEU A 414 -0.26 -0.86 -13.77
CA LEU A 414 -1.62 -0.51 -13.35
C LEU A 414 -2.62 -1.24 -14.25
N SER A 415 -3.91 -1.16 -13.92
CA SER A 415 -5.01 -1.75 -14.69
C SER A 415 -5.02 -1.38 -16.18
N ALA A 416 -4.51 -0.20 -16.53
CA ALA A 416 -4.14 0.20 -17.89
C ALA A 416 -2.77 0.91 -17.88
N THR A 417 -1.83 0.41 -18.68
CA THR A 417 -0.41 0.78 -18.59
C THR A 417 0.32 0.57 -19.92
N LYS A 418 1.60 0.96 -19.96
CA LYS A 418 2.52 0.85 -21.10
C LYS A 418 1.96 1.49 -22.36
N MET A 419 1.39 2.69 -22.21
CA MET A 419 0.68 3.36 -23.28
C MET A 419 1.63 3.99 -24.29
N ASN A 420 1.25 4.04 -25.57
CA ASN A 420 2.04 4.65 -26.63
C ASN A 420 1.13 5.43 -27.58
N ILE A 421 1.41 6.72 -27.79
CA ILE A 421 0.65 7.56 -28.74
C ILE A 421 1.22 7.43 -30.16
N SER A 422 0.39 7.50 -31.21
CA SER A 422 0.83 7.42 -32.61
C SER A 422 -0.08 8.26 -33.49
N GLU A 423 0.46 8.65 -34.64
CA GLU A 423 -0.27 9.27 -35.72
C GLU A 423 -0.22 8.35 -36.96
N CYS A 424 -1.37 8.07 -37.54
CA CYS A 424 -1.46 7.35 -38.80
C CYS A 424 -2.18 8.14 -39.90
N LEU A 425 -1.53 8.24 -41.04
CA LEU A 425 -2.10 8.76 -42.28
C LEU A 425 -2.86 7.65 -43.02
N ASP A 426 -4.17 7.82 -43.17
CA ASP A 426 -4.97 7.02 -44.10
C ASP A 426 -4.87 7.64 -45.50
N THR A 427 -4.14 6.99 -46.40
CA THR A 427 -3.88 7.53 -47.75
C THR A 427 -5.09 7.46 -48.68
N LEU A 428 -6.07 6.61 -48.36
CA LEU A 428 -7.32 6.51 -49.13
C LEU A 428 -8.25 7.67 -48.81
N LEU A 429 -8.28 8.08 -47.54
CA LEU A 429 -9.11 9.19 -47.06
C LEU A 429 -8.38 10.53 -47.02
N ASP A 430 -7.04 10.52 -47.16
CA ASP A 430 -6.16 11.70 -47.04
C ASP A 430 -6.36 12.45 -45.71
N VAL A 431 -6.43 11.67 -44.62
CA VAL A 431 -6.63 12.19 -43.27
C VAL A 431 -5.70 11.49 -42.30
N SER A 432 -5.15 12.27 -41.39
CA SER A 432 -4.34 11.76 -40.28
C SER A 432 -5.19 11.62 -39.02
N ARG A 433 -4.96 10.56 -38.25
CA ARG A 433 -5.66 10.28 -37.01
C ARG A 433 -4.68 9.87 -35.93
N MET A 434 -5.05 10.14 -34.68
CA MET A 434 -4.25 9.75 -33.53
C MET A 434 -4.75 8.44 -32.94
N TYR A 435 -3.83 7.67 -32.40
CA TYR A 435 -4.10 6.40 -31.76
C TYR A 435 -3.28 6.27 -30.47
N VAL A 436 -3.85 5.63 -29.45
CA VAL A 436 -3.13 5.26 -28.23
C VAL A 436 -3.29 3.77 -28.04
N SER A 437 -2.16 3.05 -28.09
CA SER A 437 -2.10 1.65 -27.68
C SER A 437 -1.79 1.57 -26.19
N PHE A 438 -2.27 0.54 -25.50
CA PHE A 438 -1.96 0.28 -24.09
C PHE A 438 -2.24 -1.18 -23.74
N THR A 439 -1.58 -1.70 -22.70
CA THR A 439 -1.98 -2.98 -22.10
C THR A 439 -3.06 -2.72 -21.07
N ARG A 440 -4.10 -3.57 -21.07
CA ARG A 440 -5.12 -3.61 -20.04
C ARG A 440 -5.16 -4.97 -19.37
N PHE A 441 -5.37 -4.95 -18.06
CA PHE A 441 -5.63 -6.12 -17.22
C PHE A 441 -7.06 -6.01 -16.68
N GLY A 442 -7.80 -7.12 -16.61
CA GLY A 442 -9.24 -7.02 -16.37
C GLY A 442 -9.99 -8.33 -16.19
N ALA A 443 -11.22 -8.20 -15.68
CA ALA A 443 -12.20 -9.28 -15.73
C ALA A 443 -12.65 -9.54 -17.17
N LEU A 444 -12.86 -10.82 -17.43
CA LEU A 444 -13.49 -11.34 -18.61
C LEU A 444 -15.01 -11.34 -18.41
N THR A 445 -15.75 -11.19 -19.50
CA THR A 445 -17.17 -11.53 -19.50
C THR A 445 -17.47 -12.40 -20.71
N ASP A 446 -18.13 -13.52 -20.45
CA ASP A 446 -18.50 -14.44 -21.50
C ASP A 446 -19.83 -14.04 -22.17
N ALA A 447 -20.20 -14.78 -23.21
CA ALA A 447 -21.45 -14.53 -23.95
C ALA A 447 -22.74 -14.77 -23.13
N THR A 448 -22.62 -15.35 -21.93
CA THR A 448 -23.73 -15.55 -20.98
C THR A 448 -23.82 -14.49 -19.90
N GLY A 449 -22.84 -13.57 -19.83
CA GLY A 449 -22.78 -12.52 -18.82
C GLY A 449 -22.02 -12.92 -17.54
N ASP A 450 -21.47 -14.14 -17.49
CA ASP A 450 -20.67 -14.58 -16.34
C ASP A 450 -19.28 -13.91 -16.40
N THR A 451 -18.83 -13.42 -15.23
CA THR A 451 -17.54 -12.74 -15.09
C THR A 451 -16.52 -13.61 -14.37
N CYS A 452 -15.27 -13.60 -14.85
CA CYS A 452 -14.14 -14.26 -14.20
C CYS A 452 -12.86 -13.43 -14.40
N ILE A 453 -11.82 -13.72 -13.63
CA ILE A 453 -10.55 -13.00 -13.70
C ILE A 453 -9.58 -13.79 -14.57
N ASP A 454 -8.86 -13.10 -15.45
CA ASP A 454 -7.86 -13.69 -16.32
C ASP A 454 -6.48 -13.71 -15.66
N ASN A 455 -6.30 -14.58 -14.66
CA ASN A 455 -5.01 -14.73 -13.98
C ASN A 455 -4.30 -16.01 -14.41
N SER A 456 -2.96 -16.01 -14.35
CA SER A 456 -2.15 -17.23 -14.37
C SER A 456 -2.31 -18.04 -13.08
N ASP A 457 -1.81 -19.28 -13.05
CA ASP A 457 -1.73 -20.13 -11.86
C ASP A 457 -0.86 -19.50 -10.75
N GLY A 458 0.00 -18.53 -11.12
CA GLY A 458 0.78 -17.68 -10.21
C GLY A 458 0.02 -16.48 -9.64
N TYR A 459 -1.27 -16.33 -9.96
CA TYR A 459 -2.15 -15.21 -9.54
C TYR A 459 -1.73 -13.83 -10.07
N PHE A 460 -1.06 -13.77 -11.23
CA PHE A 460 -0.82 -12.53 -11.96
C PHE A 460 -1.74 -12.44 -13.18
N SER A 461 -2.25 -11.25 -13.48
CA SER A 461 -3.23 -11.06 -14.55
C SER A 461 -2.58 -11.08 -15.93
N ASN A 462 -3.20 -11.80 -16.87
CA ASN A 462 -2.83 -11.78 -18.28
C ASN A 462 -3.20 -10.42 -18.90
N GLY A 463 -2.28 -9.85 -19.68
CA GLY A 463 -2.46 -8.57 -20.36
C GLY A 463 -3.10 -8.70 -21.74
N GLU A 464 -3.82 -7.65 -22.14
CA GLU A 464 -4.44 -7.54 -23.46
C GLU A 464 -4.08 -6.18 -24.10
N ILE A 465 -3.76 -6.15 -25.39
CA ILE A 465 -3.40 -4.91 -26.10
C ILE A 465 -4.65 -4.24 -26.66
N PHE A 466 -4.92 -3.02 -26.19
CA PHE A 466 -6.01 -2.18 -26.64
C PHE A 466 -5.52 -1.04 -27.54
N LEU A 467 -6.41 -0.51 -28.37
CA LEU A 467 -6.17 0.64 -29.23
C LEU A 467 -7.36 1.61 -29.22
N ALA A 468 -7.15 2.81 -28.66
CA ALA A 468 -8.10 3.92 -28.73
C ALA A 468 -7.75 4.84 -29.91
N GLY A 469 -8.76 5.35 -30.61
CA GLY A 469 -8.59 6.23 -31.78
C GLY A 469 -9.23 7.60 -31.60
N SER A 470 -8.60 8.64 -32.14
CA SER A 470 -9.11 10.02 -32.17
C SER A 470 -9.13 10.57 -33.59
N ALA A 471 -10.21 11.27 -33.95
CA ALA A 471 -10.42 11.88 -35.25
C ALA A 471 -10.20 13.40 -35.27
N ASP A 472 -9.93 14.02 -34.13
CA ASP A 472 -9.89 15.48 -33.94
C ASP A 472 -8.57 15.98 -33.30
N GLY A 473 -7.51 15.16 -33.39
CA GLY A 473 -6.19 15.50 -32.86
C GLY A 473 -6.07 15.30 -31.35
N GLY A 474 -6.80 14.32 -30.81
CA GLY A 474 -6.75 13.94 -29.40
C GLY A 474 -7.66 14.77 -28.49
N VAL A 475 -8.56 15.61 -29.05
CA VAL A 475 -9.55 16.33 -28.23
C VAL A 475 -10.58 15.35 -27.69
N THR A 476 -11.00 14.37 -28.49
CA THR A 476 -11.89 13.28 -28.09
C THR A 476 -11.37 11.92 -28.54
N TRP A 477 -11.76 10.87 -27.81
CA TRP A 477 -11.31 9.49 -28.03
C TRP A 477 -12.51 8.56 -28.18
N GLY A 478 -12.49 7.71 -29.21
CA GLY A 478 -13.51 6.68 -29.41
C GLY A 478 -13.30 5.46 -28.53
N GLU A 479 -14.23 4.51 -28.60
CA GLU A 479 -14.15 3.24 -27.87
C GLU A 479 -12.84 2.50 -28.19
N ALA A 480 -12.14 2.06 -27.13
CA ALA A 480 -10.91 1.29 -27.27
C ALA A 480 -11.21 -0.14 -27.77
N GLN A 481 -10.48 -0.58 -28.79
CA GLN A 481 -10.63 -1.91 -29.38
C GLN A 481 -9.63 -2.88 -28.75
N ASN A 482 -10.07 -4.03 -28.23
CA ASN A 482 -9.16 -5.12 -27.88
C ASN A 482 -8.60 -5.76 -29.16
N LEU A 483 -7.29 -5.64 -29.37
CA LEU A 483 -6.62 -6.13 -30.58
C LEU A 483 -6.19 -7.60 -30.47
N THR A 484 -5.93 -8.08 -29.25
CA THR A 484 -5.35 -9.40 -28.99
C THR A 484 -6.44 -10.42 -28.72
N ASN A 485 -7.35 -10.10 -27.80
CA ASN A 485 -8.46 -10.92 -27.36
C ASN A 485 -8.10 -12.41 -27.15
N THR A 486 -7.11 -12.63 -26.28
CA THR A 486 -6.49 -13.94 -26.02
C THR A 486 -6.49 -14.32 -24.55
N PRO A 487 -7.64 -14.24 -23.85
CA PRO A 487 -7.61 -14.50 -22.43
C PRO A 487 -7.34 -15.96 -22.10
N THR A 488 -6.57 -16.19 -21.04
CA THR A 488 -6.10 -17.52 -20.61
C THR A 488 -6.20 -17.69 -19.09
N PRO A 489 -7.41 -17.73 -18.52
CA PRO A 489 -7.58 -17.86 -17.07
C PRO A 489 -7.03 -19.21 -16.58
N ASP A 490 -6.40 -19.18 -15.41
CA ASP A 490 -5.75 -20.30 -14.72
C ASP A 490 -4.67 -21.00 -15.58
N CYS A 491 -4.03 -20.25 -16.48
CA CYS A 491 -2.95 -20.79 -17.31
C CYS A 491 -1.72 -21.13 -16.47
N THR A 492 -1.10 -22.27 -16.78
CA THR A 492 0.19 -22.65 -16.21
C THR A 492 1.32 -22.08 -17.05
N ALA A 493 2.49 -21.85 -16.43
CA ALA A 493 3.67 -21.35 -17.11
C ALA A 493 3.96 -22.09 -18.43
N GLY A 494 4.15 -21.33 -19.50
CA GLY A 494 4.32 -21.81 -20.86
C GLY A 494 3.03 -21.84 -21.68
N ASN A 495 1.86 -21.73 -21.04
CA ASN A 495 0.55 -21.85 -21.69
C ASN A 495 -0.30 -20.57 -21.60
N CYS A 496 0.22 -19.50 -20.99
CA CYS A 496 -0.45 -18.20 -20.95
C CYS A 496 -0.35 -17.48 -22.31
N GLU A 497 -1.28 -16.54 -22.54
CA GLU A 497 -1.27 -15.61 -23.66
C GLU A 497 -1.39 -14.17 -23.09
N SER A 498 -0.44 -13.79 -22.24
CA SER A 498 -0.38 -12.44 -21.65
C SER A 498 0.32 -11.48 -22.61
N ASP A 499 -0.43 -10.65 -23.31
CA ASP A 499 0.12 -9.71 -24.28
C ASP A 499 0.46 -8.38 -23.61
N HIS A 500 1.76 -8.13 -23.43
CA HIS A 500 2.27 -7.02 -22.62
C HIS A 500 3.53 -6.34 -23.20
N TRP A 501 4.05 -5.32 -22.50
CA TRP A 501 5.19 -4.46 -22.89
C TRP A 501 5.09 -3.95 -24.34
N SER A 502 3.91 -3.42 -24.71
CA SER A 502 3.69 -2.95 -26.07
C SER A 502 4.47 -1.68 -26.40
N SER A 503 4.90 -1.57 -27.65
CA SER A 503 5.43 -0.34 -28.21
C SER A 503 4.93 -0.12 -29.63
N MET A 504 4.43 1.08 -29.93
CA MET A 504 3.88 1.45 -31.23
C MET A 504 4.79 2.43 -31.97
N ALA A 505 4.88 2.34 -33.30
CA ALA A 505 5.58 3.34 -34.10
C ALA A 505 4.90 4.72 -34.01
N MET A 506 5.68 5.80 -33.86
CA MET A 506 5.13 7.17 -33.71
C MET A 506 4.33 7.61 -34.93
N TYR A 507 4.82 7.32 -36.12
CA TYR A 507 4.18 7.68 -37.37
C TYR A 507 3.94 6.42 -38.20
N SER A 508 2.82 6.39 -38.92
CA SER A 508 2.41 5.23 -39.70
C SER A 508 1.60 5.64 -40.93
N VAL A 509 1.51 4.74 -41.91
CA VAL A 509 0.75 4.95 -43.15
C VAL A 509 -0.13 3.73 -43.38
N ASP A 510 -1.44 3.95 -43.53
CA ASP A 510 -2.52 2.96 -43.72
C ASP A 510 -2.68 1.90 -42.61
N SER A 511 -1.65 1.62 -41.81
CA SER A 511 -1.72 0.72 -40.66
C SER A 511 -0.77 1.16 -39.55
N VAL A 512 -1.24 1.15 -38.30
CA VAL A 512 -0.38 1.31 -37.13
C VAL A 512 0.43 0.04 -36.89
N HIS A 513 1.65 0.20 -36.39
CA HIS A 513 2.60 -0.89 -36.20
C HIS A 513 2.97 -1.04 -34.72
N ILE A 514 2.65 -2.19 -34.15
CA ILE A 514 2.77 -2.46 -32.70
C ILE A 514 3.68 -3.66 -32.50
N GLN A 515 4.71 -3.49 -31.68
CA GLN A 515 5.47 -4.57 -31.05
C GLN A 515 4.87 -4.86 -29.69
N TYR A 516 4.90 -6.11 -29.25
CA TYR A 516 4.62 -6.49 -27.87
C TYR A 516 5.29 -7.83 -27.53
N ILE A 517 5.31 -8.21 -26.27
CA ILE A 517 5.74 -9.52 -25.80
C ILE A 517 4.49 -10.35 -25.50
N ASN A 518 4.38 -11.51 -26.14
CA ASN A 518 3.42 -12.52 -25.73
C ASN A 518 4.09 -13.32 -24.62
N ASP A 519 3.78 -12.95 -23.40
CA ASP A 519 4.33 -13.56 -22.21
C ASP A 519 3.62 -14.87 -21.89
N LYS A 520 4.43 -15.92 -21.80
CA LYS A 520 3.94 -17.29 -21.60
C LYS A 520 3.72 -17.64 -20.14
N ASP A 521 4.00 -16.72 -19.21
CA ASP A 521 3.52 -16.76 -17.84
C ASP A 521 3.39 -15.36 -17.27
N ALA A 522 2.16 -14.89 -17.02
CA ALA A 522 1.95 -13.51 -16.60
C ALA A 522 2.73 -13.15 -15.33
N GLY A 523 3.26 -11.92 -15.30
CA GLY A 523 4.07 -11.38 -14.22
C GLY A 523 5.44 -10.95 -14.74
N GLY A 524 6.06 -9.97 -14.09
CA GLY A 524 7.43 -9.61 -14.43
C GLY A 524 8.46 -10.58 -13.84
N GLN A 525 9.01 -11.51 -14.64
CA GLN A 525 9.92 -12.56 -14.15
C GLN A 525 11.08 -12.02 -13.28
N VAL A 526 11.61 -10.86 -13.65
CA VAL A 526 12.74 -10.19 -12.98
C VAL A 526 12.38 -9.66 -11.59
N GLN A 527 11.10 -9.36 -11.37
CA GLN A 527 10.53 -8.94 -10.10
C GLN A 527 10.16 -10.15 -9.21
N GLY A 528 10.45 -11.37 -9.65
CA GLY A 528 10.01 -12.60 -8.98
C GLY A 528 8.54 -12.91 -9.19
N GLU A 529 7.94 -12.33 -10.24
CA GLU A 529 6.53 -12.46 -10.59
C GLU A 529 6.42 -13.32 -11.86
N GLY A 530 5.84 -14.51 -11.76
CA GLY A 530 5.81 -15.47 -12.88
C GLY A 530 7.14 -16.22 -13.10
N GLU A 531 7.09 -17.25 -13.93
CA GLU A 531 8.20 -18.15 -14.25
C GLU A 531 8.90 -17.75 -15.57
N PRO A 532 10.22 -17.99 -15.68
CA PRO A 532 10.96 -17.74 -16.91
C PRO A 532 10.48 -18.66 -18.03
N THR A 533 9.79 -18.07 -19.01
CA THR A 533 9.25 -18.79 -20.17
C THR A 533 9.81 -18.25 -21.47
N GLN A 534 9.74 -19.04 -22.54
CA GLN A 534 10.19 -18.60 -23.86
C GLN A 534 9.08 -17.81 -24.55
N SER A 535 9.08 -16.52 -24.31
CA SER A 535 8.05 -15.57 -24.73
C SER A 535 8.33 -15.03 -26.15
N PRO A 536 7.40 -15.19 -27.11
CA PRO A 536 7.52 -14.59 -28.43
C PRO A 536 7.48 -13.06 -28.39
N VAL A 537 8.29 -12.43 -29.24
CA VAL A 537 8.24 -11.00 -29.52
C VAL A 537 7.41 -10.81 -30.79
N MET A 538 6.27 -10.16 -30.63
CA MET A 538 5.21 -10.12 -31.63
C MET A 538 5.17 -8.78 -32.35
N TYR A 539 4.90 -8.83 -33.66
CA TYR A 539 4.59 -7.66 -34.48
C TYR A 539 3.15 -7.76 -34.97
N LEU A 540 2.34 -6.77 -34.64
CA LEU A 540 0.97 -6.60 -35.10
C LEU A 540 0.83 -5.34 -35.95
N SER A 541 0.16 -5.49 -37.09
CA SER A 541 -0.19 -4.40 -38.00
C SER A 541 -1.71 -4.23 -37.99
N VAL A 542 -2.20 -3.06 -37.59
CA VAL A 542 -3.64 -2.79 -37.50
C VAL A 542 -4.00 -1.68 -38.48
N PRO A 543 -4.94 -1.88 -39.41
CA PRO A 543 -5.38 -0.83 -40.32
C PRO A 543 -5.86 0.41 -39.58
N CYS A 544 -5.53 1.58 -40.10
CA CYS A 544 -5.98 2.83 -39.51
C CYS A 544 -7.50 2.96 -39.73
N PHE A 545 -8.22 3.29 -38.66
CA PHE A 545 -9.67 3.32 -38.66
C PHE A 545 -10.23 4.66 -38.18
N THR A 546 -11.46 4.97 -38.58
CA THR A 546 -12.18 6.10 -37.99
C THR A 546 -12.86 5.62 -36.71
N PRO A 547 -12.62 6.26 -35.54
CA PRO A 547 -13.34 5.92 -34.34
C PRO A 547 -14.84 6.09 -34.56
N ALA A 548 -15.63 5.10 -34.14
CA ALA A 548 -17.09 5.19 -34.19
C ALA A 548 -17.60 6.20 -33.15
N THR A 549 -18.83 6.69 -33.33
CA THR A 549 -19.51 7.46 -32.30
C THR A 549 -19.68 6.60 -31.05
N PHE A 550 -19.18 7.10 -29.94
CA PHE A 550 -19.11 6.42 -28.67
C PHE A 550 -19.57 7.39 -27.59
N CYS A 551 -20.57 6.98 -26.83
CA CYS A 551 -21.08 7.76 -25.71
C CYS A 551 -20.84 6.94 -24.45
N ASN A 552 -20.11 7.50 -23.50
CA ASN A 552 -19.85 6.89 -22.21
C ASN A 552 -19.66 7.95 -21.13
N ILE A 553 -19.96 7.61 -19.89
CA ILE A 553 -19.68 8.45 -18.73
C ILE A 553 -18.98 7.63 -17.64
N GLY A 554 -17.95 8.22 -17.04
CA GLY A 554 -17.37 7.80 -15.78
C GLY A 554 -17.94 8.64 -14.63
N TYR A 555 -17.87 8.10 -13.42
CA TYR A 555 -18.28 8.81 -12.21
C TYR A 555 -17.42 8.43 -11.00
N THR A 556 -17.12 9.41 -10.15
CA THR A 556 -16.34 9.28 -8.92
C THR A 556 -17.00 10.10 -7.79
N PRO A 557 -17.16 9.58 -6.56
CA PRO A 557 -16.80 8.22 -6.14
C PRO A 557 -17.75 7.16 -6.74
N THR A 558 -17.30 5.91 -6.74
CA THR A 558 -18.02 4.78 -7.36
C THR A 558 -18.97 4.09 -6.38
N SER A 559 -18.72 4.26 -5.09
CA SER A 559 -19.55 3.93 -3.94
C SER A 559 -19.30 4.95 -2.82
N ILE A 560 -20.19 5.01 -1.84
CA ILE A 560 -20.02 5.84 -0.65
C ILE A 560 -20.27 4.91 0.54
N GLY A 561 -19.28 4.77 1.43
CA GLY A 561 -19.37 3.86 2.58
C GLY A 561 -18.49 4.23 3.76
N TYR A 562 -18.51 3.40 4.80
CA TYR A 562 -17.71 3.56 6.02
C TYR A 562 -16.21 3.37 5.75
N PRO A 563 -15.30 4.16 6.36
CA PRO A 563 -15.52 5.21 7.38
C PRO A 563 -15.71 6.62 6.82
N THR A 564 -15.78 6.77 5.49
CA THR A 564 -15.61 8.03 4.75
C THR A 564 -16.52 9.19 5.20
N TRP A 565 -17.73 8.91 5.69
CA TRP A 565 -18.67 9.97 6.07
C TRP A 565 -19.41 9.65 7.37
N ILE A 566 -18.98 10.31 8.44
CA ILE A 566 -19.67 10.35 9.73
C ILE A 566 -20.28 11.74 9.89
N ALA A 567 -21.57 11.78 10.17
CA ALA A 567 -22.30 12.98 10.58
C ALA A 567 -21.74 13.51 11.92
N PRO A 568 -21.17 14.73 12.00
CA PRO A 568 -20.64 15.25 13.26
C PRO A 568 -21.77 15.55 14.25
N ASN A 569 -21.62 15.09 15.50
CA ASN A 569 -22.47 15.48 16.61
C ASN A 569 -22.19 16.98 16.95
N ASP A 570 -23.24 17.79 17.09
CA ASP A 570 -23.17 19.21 17.46
C ASP A 570 -22.92 19.44 18.97
N GLY A 571 -22.55 18.39 19.70
CA GLY A 571 -22.30 18.41 21.14
C GLY A 571 -23.56 18.22 21.98
N SER A 572 -24.70 17.86 21.39
CA SER A 572 -25.91 17.49 22.13
C SER A 572 -26.03 15.97 22.30
N THR A 573 -26.36 15.51 23.51
CA THR A 573 -26.73 14.12 23.77
C THR A 573 -28.05 13.81 23.07
N GLY A 574 -28.04 12.82 22.17
CA GLY A 574 -29.15 12.48 21.26
C GLY A 574 -29.21 13.37 20.00
N CYS A 575 -29.59 12.79 18.85
CA CYS A 575 -29.76 13.52 17.59
C CYS A 575 -30.90 14.56 17.68
N THR A 576 -30.64 15.72 18.29
CA THR A 576 -31.66 16.76 18.50
C THR A 576 -31.64 17.87 17.44
N GLY A 577 -30.67 17.84 16.52
CA GLY A 577 -30.53 18.75 15.38
C GLY A 577 -30.53 18.03 14.02
N ASP A 578 -30.96 18.74 12.97
CA ASP A 578 -30.89 18.25 11.59
C ASP A 578 -29.43 18.11 11.16
N ILE A 579 -28.95 16.89 10.97
CA ILE A 579 -27.60 16.66 10.46
C ILE A 579 -27.63 16.86 8.94
N THR A 580 -26.76 17.76 8.46
CA THR A 580 -26.55 18.03 7.03
C THR A 580 -25.08 17.79 6.67
N VAL A 581 -24.83 16.85 5.75
CA VAL A 581 -23.49 16.56 5.21
C VAL A 581 -23.56 16.68 3.69
N THR A 582 -22.49 17.19 3.06
CA THR A 582 -22.41 17.33 1.60
C THR A 582 -21.21 16.59 1.04
N PHE A 583 -21.37 16.01 -0.15
CA PHE A 583 -20.27 15.47 -0.95
C PHE A 583 -20.51 15.81 -2.42
N ASP A 584 -19.47 15.71 -3.23
CA ASP A 584 -19.54 15.99 -4.66
C ASP A 584 -19.38 14.68 -5.47
N LEU A 585 -20.26 14.47 -6.45
CA LEU A 585 -20.18 13.41 -7.45
C LEU A 585 -19.61 13.99 -8.74
N GLU A 586 -18.37 13.65 -9.06
CA GLU A 586 -17.72 14.03 -10.31
C GLU A 586 -18.18 13.11 -11.43
N LEU A 587 -18.86 13.67 -12.43
CA LEU A 587 -19.23 12.99 -13.66
C LEU A 587 -18.26 13.39 -14.76
N THR A 588 -17.79 12.44 -15.58
CA THR A 588 -16.88 12.72 -16.69
C THR A 588 -17.36 12.02 -17.95
N ASN A 589 -17.54 12.74 -19.06
CA ASN A 589 -17.87 12.13 -20.35
C ASN A 589 -16.62 11.50 -20.98
N THR A 590 -16.57 10.17 -20.98
CA THR A 590 -15.48 9.37 -21.54
C THR A 590 -15.72 8.97 -22.99
N GLY A 591 -16.83 9.43 -23.58
CA GLY A 591 -17.15 9.29 -24.99
C GLY A 591 -16.59 10.40 -25.88
N ASN A 592 -16.77 10.25 -27.19
CA ASN A 592 -16.39 11.24 -28.20
C ASN A 592 -17.56 12.11 -28.69
N GLU A 593 -18.73 11.99 -28.06
CA GLU A 593 -19.90 12.82 -28.35
C GLU A 593 -20.44 13.47 -27.08
N PRO A 594 -20.92 14.74 -27.13
CA PRO A 594 -21.60 15.35 -26.01
C PRO A 594 -22.80 14.53 -25.56
N THR A 595 -23.04 14.48 -24.25
CA THR A 595 -24.12 13.69 -23.67
C THR A 595 -24.86 14.47 -22.59
N SER A 596 -26.11 14.10 -22.36
CA SER A 596 -26.87 14.54 -21.20
C SER A 596 -26.86 13.44 -20.15
N TYR A 597 -26.82 13.84 -18.88
CA TYR A 597 -26.96 12.91 -17.78
C TYR A 597 -28.16 13.29 -16.90
N THR A 598 -28.64 12.30 -16.16
CA THR A 598 -29.55 12.46 -15.02
C THR A 598 -28.98 11.71 -13.83
N VAL A 599 -29.07 12.30 -12.64
CA VAL A 599 -28.78 11.60 -11.39
C VAL A 599 -30.00 11.64 -10.49
N THR A 600 -30.41 10.48 -9.99
CA THR A 600 -31.59 10.32 -9.16
C THR A 600 -31.20 9.62 -7.87
N SER A 601 -31.63 10.14 -6.72
CA SER A 601 -31.51 9.41 -5.45
C SER A 601 -32.74 8.52 -5.24
N ASN A 602 -32.52 7.30 -4.76
CA ASN A 602 -33.57 6.39 -4.30
C ASN A 602 -33.96 6.60 -2.83
N ALA A 603 -33.48 7.68 -2.20
CA ALA A 603 -33.84 8.10 -0.85
C ALA A 603 -34.36 9.53 -0.79
N THR A 604 -35.26 9.81 0.16
CA THR A 604 -35.79 11.16 0.40
C THR A 604 -34.85 12.03 1.24
N TRP A 605 -33.87 11.42 1.90
CA TRP A 605 -32.89 12.06 2.78
C TRP A 605 -31.55 12.33 2.07
N LEU A 606 -31.47 12.06 0.77
CA LEU A 606 -30.31 12.32 -0.08
C LEU A 606 -30.78 13.09 -1.30
N THR A 607 -30.33 14.33 -1.47
CA THR A 607 -30.83 15.21 -2.54
C THR A 607 -29.68 15.76 -3.37
N PRO A 608 -29.67 15.60 -4.71
CA PRO A 608 -28.73 16.30 -5.57
C PRO A 608 -29.08 17.79 -5.67
N ALA A 609 -28.06 18.65 -5.75
CA ALA A 609 -28.21 20.05 -6.08
C ALA A 609 -28.76 20.25 -7.52
N SER A 610 -28.43 19.33 -8.43
CA SER A 610 -29.00 19.24 -9.77
C SER A 610 -29.25 17.78 -10.17
N ALA A 611 -30.47 17.47 -10.63
CA ALA A 611 -30.85 16.11 -11.04
C ALA A 611 -30.50 15.80 -12.51
N ALA A 612 -30.08 16.79 -13.30
CA ALA A 612 -29.74 16.59 -14.70
C ALA A 612 -28.80 17.69 -15.21
N GLY A 613 -27.99 17.35 -16.21
CA GLY A 613 -27.04 18.26 -16.83
C GLY A 613 -26.59 17.81 -18.21
N SER A 614 -25.56 18.46 -18.73
CA SER A 614 -24.98 18.14 -20.04
C SER A 614 -23.46 18.22 -19.99
N LEU A 615 -22.81 17.15 -20.41
CA LEU A 615 -21.36 17.04 -20.47
C LEU A 615 -20.89 17.17 -21.92
N PRO A 616 -20.00 18.13 -22.24
CA PRO A 616 -19.32 18.11 -23.53
C PRO A 616 -18.41 16.87 -23.64
N ALA A 617 -18.00 16.49 -24.84
CA ALA A 617 -16.90 15.54 -25.03
C ALA A 617 -15.57 16.32 -25.07
N GLY A 618 -14.48 15.68 -24.61
CA GLY A 618 -13.13 16.25 -24.66
C GLY A 618 -12.83 17.24 -23.54
N CYS A 619 -12.42 18.47 -23.84
CA CYS A 619 -11.96 19.41 -22.82
C CYS A 619 -13.11 19.90 -21.91
N GLY A 620 -12.91 19.86 -20.60
CA GLY A 620 -13.94 20.28 -19.64
C GLY A 620 -15.18 19.38 -19.68
N ASN A 621 -14.98 18.11 -20.05
CA ASN A 621 -15.98 17.04 -20.10
C ASN A 621 -16.42 16.53 -18.73
N SER A 622 -16.11 17.25 -17.65
CA SER A 622 -16.47 16.87 -16.29
C SER A 622 -17.41 17.89 -15.65
N GLU A 623 -18.32 17.41 -14.82
CA GLU A 623 -19.23 18.23 -14.02
C GLU A 623 -19.35 17.64 -12.61
N SER A 624 -19.25 18.51 -11.61
CA SER A 624 -19.39 18.17 -10.21
C SER A 624 -20.84 18.36 -9.77
N VAL A 625 -21.49 17.30 -9.30
CA VAL A 625 -22.85 17.33 -8.77
C VAL A 625 -22.81 17.17 -7.26
N GLN A 626 -23.04 18.26 -6.54
CA GLN A 626 -23.13 18.22 -5.09
C GLN A 626 -24.39 17.49 -4.62
N PHE A 627 -24.25 16.62 -3.64
CA PHE A 627 -25.32 15.96 -2.91
C PHE A 627 -25.37 16.44 -1.48
N THR A 628 -26.57 16.48 -0.92
CA THR A 628 -26.81 16.82 0.47
C THR A 628 -27.56 15.68 1.15
N PHE A 629 -26.97 15.16 2.23
CA PHE A 629 -27.65 14.31 3.20
C PHE A 629 -28.46 15.18 4.15
N GLY A 630 -29.70 14.81 4.43
CA GLY A 630 -30.54 15.46 5.43
C GLY A 630 -31.92 15.90 4.94
N PRO A 631 -32.80 16.31 5.87
CA PRO A 631 -32.59 16.28 7.32
C PRO A 631 -32.69 14.85 7.88
N ILE A 632 -31.70 14.44 8.67
CA ILE A 632 -31.68 13.15 9.37
C ILE A 632 -31.71 13.43 10.87
N VAL A 633 -32.66 12.79 11.57
CA VAL A 633 -32.97 13.04 13.00
C VAL A 633 -32.82 11.79 13.87
N ASP A 634 -32.58 10.63 13.27
CA ASP A 634 -32.43 9.35 13.97
C ASP A 634 -31.04 8.75 13.69
N GLU A 635 -30.45 8.10 14.69
CA GLU A 635 -29.25 7.29 14.49
C GLU A 635 -29.55 6.06 13.63
N GLY A 636 -28.54 5.61 12.88
CA GLY A 636 -28.61 4.37 12.14
C GLY A 636 -27.68 4.37 10.94
N VAL A 637 -27.63 3.21 10.30
CA VAL A 637 -27.00 3.05 8.99
C VAL A 637 -28.07 3.24 7.92
N TYR A 638 -27.84 4.22 7.07
CA TYR A 638 -28.74 4.62 6.00
C TYR A 638 -28.19 4.10 4.68
N HIS A 639 -28.83 3.04 4.19
CA HIS A 639 -28.49 2.43 2.90
C HIS A 639 -29.42 2.97 1.82
N THR A 640 -28.85 3.44 0.72
CA THR A 640 -29.60 3.74 -0.51
C THR A 640 -28.72 3.57 -1.73
N THR A 641 -29.31 3.82 -2.89
CA THR A 641 -28.58 3.92 -4.15
C THR A 641 -28.87 5.25 -4.82
N MET A 642 -27.93 5.69 -5.65
CA MET A 642 -28.15 6.73 -6.64
C MET A 642 -28.08 6.10 -8.03
N ASP A 643 -29.03 6.45 -8.89
CA ASP A 643 -29.03 6.04 -10.29
C ASP A 643 -28.46 7.17 -11.13
N VAL A 644 -27.42 6.87 -11.90
CA VAL A 644 -26.84 7.77 -12.90
C VAL A 644 -27.26 7.24 -14.27
N GLU A 645 -28.00 8.00 -15.05
CA GLU A 645 -28.28 7.65 -16.46
C GLU A 645 -27.64 8.67 -17.40
N ALA A 646 -27.14 8.20 -18.54
CA ALA A 646 -26.63 9.05 -19.60
C ALA A 646 -26.87 8.42 -20.98
N CYS A 647 -26.46 9.15 -22.03
CA CYS A 647 -26.54 8.66 -23.41
C CYS A 647 -27.98 8.31 -23.83
N GLY A 648 -28.96 9.08 -23.35
CA GLY A 648 -30.38 8.81 -23.60
C GLY A 648 -30.91 7.55 -22.91
N GLY A 649 -30.29 7.15 -21.79
CA GLY A 649 -30.66 5.96 -21.00
C GLY A 649 -29.98 4.67 -21.46
N ALA A 650 -29.06 4.74 -22.43
CA ALA A 650 -28.27 3.58 -22.86
C ALA A 650 -27.22 3.16 -21.82
N ILE A 651 -26.83 4.10 -20.96
CA ILE A 651 -25.96 3.86 -19.82
C ILE A 651 -26.75 4.21 -18.58
N SER A 652 -26.89 3.24 -17.70
CA SER A 652 -27.39 3.40 -16.33
C SER A 652 -26.30 2.92 -15.40
N GLY A 653 -26.03 3.60 -14.30
CA GLY A 653 -25.06 3.28 -13.26
C GLY A 653 -25.75 3.30 -11.91
N VAL A 654 -25.44 2.37 -11.02
CA VAL A 654 -25.94 2.40 -9.63
C VAL A 654 -24.77 2.67 -8.70
N ILE A 655 -24.86 3.73 -7.90
CA ILE A 655 -23.89 4.07 -6.85
C ILE A 655 -24.51 3.65 -5.52
N ASN A 656 -23.85 2.73 -4.81
CA ASN A 656 -24.25 2.37 -3.44
C ASN A 656 -23.85 3.49 -2.49
N VAL A 657 -24.76 3.88 -1.61
CA VAL A 657 -24.56 4.94 -0.63
C VAL A 657 -24.95 4.43 0.76
N ASP A 658 -23.94 4.28 1.60
CA ASP A 658 -24.06 3.94 3.01
C ASP A 658 -23.63 5.15 3.84
N LEU A 659 -24.60 5.81 4.45
CA LEU A 659 -24.36 6.89 5.40
C LEU A 659 -24.50 6.35 6.83
N TYR A 660 -23.48 6.58 7.63
CA TYR A 660 -23.41 6.14 9.02
C TYR A 660 -23.69 7.34 9.93
N VAL A 661 -24.88 7.37 10.54
CA VAL A 661 -25.30 8.43 11.45
C VAL A 661 -25.31 7.87 12.87
N PHE A 662 -24.30 8.24 13.65
CA PHE A 662 -24.19 7.86 15.06
C PHE A 662 -24.12 9.14 15.89
N CYS A 663 -25.07 9.36 16.79
CA CYS A 663 -25.01 10.46 17.75
C CYS A 663 -24.34 10.01 19.07
N ASP A 664 -24.44 8.70 19.38
CA ASP A 664 -23.74 7.89 20.38
C ASP A 664 -23.15 6.65 19.67
N PHE A 665 -21.82 6.50 19.71
CA PHE A 665 -21.08 5.53 18.89
C PHE A 665 -21.12 4.14 19.54
N PHE A 666 -21.73 3.13 18.89
CA PHE A 666 -21.65 1.73 19.30
C PHE A 666 -21.32 0.84 18.09
N VAL A 667 -20.02 0.67 17.83
CA VAL A 667 -19.46 -0.46 17.06
C VAL A 667 -19.39 -1.68 18.00
N PRO A 668 -19.22 -2.93 17.49
CA PRO A 668 -18.88 -4.06 18.35
C PRO A 668 -17.71 -3.67 19.24
N GLU A 669 -17.94 -3.64 20.55
CA GLU A 669 -17.04 -2.93 21.46
C GLU A 669 -15.90 -3.80 21.96
N ASN A 670 -16.06 -5.12 21.93
CA ASN A 670 -15.07 -6.06 22.44
C ASN A 670 -14.98 -7.36 21.62
N GLU A 671 -13.81 -7.98 21.69
CA GLU A 671 -13.52 -9.32 21.21
C GLU A 671 -12.74 -10.09 22.27
N LEU A 672 -12.71 -11.42 22.16
CA LEU A 672 -11.96 -12.29 23.06
C LEU A 672 -10.68 -12.78 22.35
N LEU A 673 -9.52 -12.40 22.86
CA LEU A 673 -8.24 -13.01 22.47
C LEU A 673 -7.94 -14.19 23.40
N SER A 674 -7.53 -15.34 22.86
CA SER A 674 -7.42 -16.60 23.58
C SER A 674 -6.26 -17.48 23.11
N THR A 675 -5.15 -17.47 23.85
CA THR A 675 -3.96 -18.30 23.58
C THR A 675 -3.83 -19.50 24.53
N ALA A 676 -2.66 -20.15 24.57
CA ALA A 676 -2.41 -21.28 25.47
C ALA A 676 -2.39 -20.90 26.97
N CYS A 677 -2.04 -19.65 27.29
CA CYS A 677 -1.90 -19.18 28.67
C CYS A 677 -2.99 -18.19 29.08
N TRP A 678 -3.31 -17.23 28.21
CA TRP A 678 -4.24 -16.14 28.52
C TRP A 678 -5.44 -16.13 27.60
N SER A 679 -6.61 -15.94 28.19
CA SER A 679 -7.81 -15.46 27.50
C SER A 679 -8.22 -14.11 28.07
N VAL A 680 -8.47 -13.10 27.23
CA VAL A 680 -8.76 -11.73 27.69
C VAL A 680 -9.73 -11.04 26.74
N GLY A 681 -10.77 -10.42 27.30
CA GLY A 681 -11.63 -9.52 26.55
C GLY A 681 -10.91 -8.21 26.28
N VAL A 682 -10.83 -7.79 25.03
CA VAL A 682 -10.18 -6.54 24.61
C VAL A 682 -11.17 -5.67 23.87
N TRP A 683 -11.02 -4.35 23.97
CA TRP A 683 -11.97 -3.40 23.43
C TRP A 683 -11.41 -2.59 22.26
N ASN A 684 -12.29 -1.96 21.50
CA ASN A 684 -11.93 -0.99 20.45
C ASN A 684 -11.40 0.35 21.00
N VAL A 685 -11.53 0.56 22.31
CA VAL A 685 -10.95 1.63 23.11
C VAL A 685 -9.83 1.06 23.99
N PRO A 686 -8.94 1.87 24.60
CA PRO A 686 -7.81 1.35 25.38
C PRO A 686 -8.28 0.80 26.74
N ARG A 687 -8.97 -0.35 26.70
CA ARG A 687 -9.58 -1.12 27.79
C ARG A 687 -9.42 -2.62 27.52
N ALA A 688 -9.14 -3.37 28.57
CA ALA A 688 -9.20 -4.83 28.59
C ALA A 688 -9.86 -5.34 29.87
N GLY A 689 -10.51 -6.50 29.81
CA GLY A 689 -11.40 -6.99 30.86
C GLY A 689 -12.87 -6.63 30.60
N LEU A 690 -13.81 -7.34 31.23
CA LEU A 690 -15.23 -7.01 31.21
C LEU A 690 -15.66 -6.75 32.65
N SER A 691 -16.16 -5.55 32.96
CA SER A 691 -16.74 -5.11 34.25
C SER A 691 -17.90 -5.98 34.79
N THR A 692 -18.17 -7.13 34.19
CA THR A 692 -19.13 -8.14 34.61
C THR A 692 -18.44 -9.48 34.75
N ARG A 693 -18.66 -10.21 35.86
CA ARG A 693 -18.18 -11.59 36.05
C ARG A 693 -18.89 -12.53 35.04
N SER A 694 -18.47 -12.48 33.80
CA SER A 694 -18.82 -13.43 32.76
C SER A 694 -17.57 -14.27 32.47
N GLU A 695 -17.77 -15.56 32.25
CA GLU A 695 -16.68 -16.53 32.11
C GLU A 695 -15.83 -16.36 30.82
N LYS A 696 -15.92 -15.22 30.13
CA LYS A 696 -15.44 -15.08 28.75
C LYS A 696 -14.90 -13.69 28.38
N GLY A 697 -14.50 -12.85 29.33
CA GLY A 697 -13.84 -11.59 28.96
C GLY A 697 -12.97 -10.90 30.00
N ASN A 698 -12.71 -11.52 31.15
CA ASN A 698 -11.65 -11.08 32.05
C ASN A 698 -10.34 -11.78 31.69
N MET A 699 -9.20 -11.32 32.20
CA MET A 699 -7.93 -12.02 31.94
C MET A 699 -7.88 -13.34 32.70
N TRP A 700 -7.87 -14.45 31.97
CA TRP A 700 -8.07 -15.80 32.45
C TRP A 700 -6.84 -16.67 32.23
N TRP A 701 -6.39 -17.35 33.28
CA TRP A 701 -5.28 -18.30 33.20
C TRP A 701 -5.80 -19.73 33.00
N PHE A 702 -5.43 -20.36 31.89
CA PHE A 702 -6.03 -21.64 31.46
C PHE A 702 -5.77 -22.83 32.39
N GLU A 703 -4.65 -22.85 33.12
CA GLU A 703 -4.29 -24.02 33.93
C GLU A 703 -5.22 -24.28 35.13
N ASP A 704 -5.88 -23.25 35.67
CA ASP A 704 -6.69 -23.37 36.88
C ASP A 704 -7.95 -22.50 36.91
N SER A 705 -8.35 -21.90 35.78
CA SER A 705 -9.58 -21.11 35.64
C SER A 705 -9.68 -19.89 36.58
N SER A 706 -8.53 -19.36 37.02
CA SER A 706 -8.46 -18.14 37.79
C SER A 706 -8.58 -16.88 36.92
N THR A 707 -9.27 -15.87 37.44
CA THR A 707 -9.27 -14.51 36.87
C THR A 707 -8.12 -13.74 37.50
N PHE A 708 -7.33 -13.03 36.71
CA PHE A 708 -6.24 -12.19 37.20
C PHE A 708 -6.57 -10.70 37.11
N MET A 709 -7.18 -10.26 36.01
CA MET A 709 -7.55 -8.87 35.78
C MET A 709 -9.04 -8.76 35.52
N TYR A 710 -9.72 -7.96 36.32
CA TYR A 710 -11.17 -7.74 36.19
C TYR A 710 -11.49 -6.71 35.11
N ASP A 711 -10.88 -5.54 35.20
CA ASP A 711 -11.06 -4.43 34.26
C ASP A 711 -9.83 -3.50 34.31
N GLU A 712 -9.56 -2.81 33.21
CA GLU A 712 -8.45 -1.87 33.12
C GLU A 712 -8.64 -0.83 32.03
N GLY A 713 -7.77 0.18 32.00
CA GLY A 713 -7.74 1.10 30.88
C GLY A 713 -6.71 2.21 30.98
N VAL A 714 -6.49 2.87 29.86
CA VAL A 714 -5.65 4.08 29.82
C VAL A 714 -6.44 5.28 30.39
N VAL A 715 -5.72 6.22 30.98
CA VAL A 715 -6.25 7.49 31.46
C VAL A 715 -5.49 8.63 30.80
N VAL A 716 -6.22 9.60 30.24
CA VAL A 716 -5.62 10.83 29.70
C VAL A 716 -6.30 12.06 30.30
N THR A 717 -5.50 12.98 30.83
CA THR A 717 -5.97 14.22 31.47
C THR A 717 -5.23 15.43 30.91
N TYR A 718 -5.94 16.55 30.70
CA TYR A 718 -5.32 17.81 30.32
C TYR A 718 -4.58 18.45 31.50
N ALA A 719 -3.31 18.85 31.31
CA ALA A 719 -2.46 19.35 32.40
C ALA A 719 -2.95 20.67 33.03
N ASN A 720 -3.76 21.44 32.30
CA ASN A 720 -4.35 22.69 32.76
C ASN A 720 -5.78 22.53 33.32
N ASP A 721 -6.40 21.36 33.16
CA ASP A 721 -7.75 21.07 33.64
C ASP A 721 -7.88 19.58 33.98
N THR A 722 -7.66 19.25 35.25
CA THR A 722 -7.74 17.87 35.74
C THR A 722 -9.18 17.33 35.80
N THR A 723 -10.19 18.16 35.52
CA THR A 723 -11.58 17.72 35.43
C THR A 723 -11.95 17.22 34.03
N ASN A 724 -11.15 17.59 33.02
CA ASN A 724 -11.26 17.04 31.66
C ASN A 724 -10.34 15.81 31.54
N THR A 725 -10.86 14.67 31.98
CA THR A 725 -10.17 13.37 32.00
C THR A 725 -11.00 12.35 31.23
N SER A 726 -10.35 11.62 30.32
CA SER A 726 -10.94 10.49 29.60
C SER A 726 -10.33 9.17 30.06
N PHE A 727 -11.17 8.17 30.31
CA PHE A 727 -10.78 6.82 30.72
C PHE A 727 -11.89 5.82 30.37
N SER A 728 -11.56 4.54 30.18
CA SER A 728 -12.53 3.50 29.77
C SER A 728 -12.53 2.29 30.71
N MET A 729 -12.42 2.50 32.02
CA MET A 729 -12.40 1.44 33.05
C MET A 729 -13.48 1.72 34.11
N PHE A 730 -14.02 0.69 34.76
CA PHE A 730 -15.03 0.76 35.83
C PHE A 730 -16.28 1.55 35.44
N ASP A 731 -17.38 0.86 35.12
CA ASP A 731 -18.63 1.47 34.69
C ASP A 731 -19.16 2.48 35.73
N GLY A 732 -18.72 3.73 35.59
CA GLY A 732 -19.09 4.85 36.43
C GLY A 732 -20.41 5.43 35.96
N SER A 733 -21.23 5.91 36.88
CA SER A 733 -22.58 6.44 36.57
C SER A 733 -22.63 7.72 35.69
N ASP A 734 -21.50 8.18 35.13
CA ASP A 734 -21.42 9.38 34.29
C ASP A 734 -20.97 9.02 32.85
N SER A 735 -21.93 8.94 31.93
CA SER A 735 -21.72 8.62 30.50
C SER A 735 -20.91 9.66 29.71
N LYS A 736 -20.18 10.54 30.40
CA LYS A 736 -19.49 11.71 29.83
C LYS A 736 -17.97 11.57 29.72
N VAL A 737 -17.36 10.47 30.14
CA VAL A 737 -15.89 10.41 30.32
C VAL A 737 -15.18 9.25 29.64
N GLU A 738 -15.89 8.43 28.88
CA GLU A 738 -15.32 7.31 28.15
C GLU A 738 -14.66 7.73 26.83
N PHE A 739 -13.57 7.03 26.46
CA PHE A 739 -13.07 7.09 25.08
C PHE A 739 -14.15 6.60 24.12
N ARG A 740 -14.19 7.19 22.93
CA ARG A 740 -15.13 6.79 21.87
C ARG A 740 -14.37 6.02 20.83
N ALA A 741 -14.84 4.83 20.47
CA ALA A 741 -14.32 4.10 19.34
C ALA A 741 -14.54 4.89 18.04
N LEU A 742 -13.58 4.85 17.13
CA LEU A 742 -13.65 5.46 15.80
C LEU A 742 -13.78 4.42 14.68
N GLY A 743 -13.51 3.15 15.01
CA GLY A 743 -13.30 2.04 14.08
C GLY A 743 -13.93 0.74 14.56
N LEU A 744 -14.07 -0.23 13.65
CA LEU A 744 -14.24 -1.63 14.04
C LEU A 744 -12.98 -2.13 14.76
N LEU A 745 -13.14 -3.03 15.73
CA LEU A 745 -12.03 -3.77 16.31
C LEU A 745 -11.50 -4.74 15.26
N VAL A 746 -10.25 -4.57 14.84
CA VAL A 746 -9.59 -5.46 13.89
C VAL A 746 -8.91 -6.57 14.66
N THR A 747 -9.18 -7.84 14.35
CA THR A 747 -8.51 -8.99 14.98
C THR A 747 -7.76 -9.82 13.94
N ALA A 748 -6.63 -10.41 14.34
CA ALA A 748 -5.86 -11.30 13.49
C ALA A 748 -5.12 -12.38 14.31
N ASP A 749 -4.74 -13.46 13.64
CA ASP A 749 -3.91 -14.53 14.20
C ASP A 749 -2.64 -14.66 13.35
N SER A 750 -1.48 -14.36 13.92
CA SER A 750 -0.19 -14.40 13.22
C SER A 750 0.49 -15.77 13.23
N GLY A 751 -0.16 -16.79 13.82
CA GLY A 751 0.43 -18.08 14.13
C GLY A 751 1.33 -18.08 15.36
N SER A 752 1.91 -16.94 15.75
CA SER A 752 2.80 -16.77 16.92
C SER A 752 2.17 -15.97 18.06
N TYR A 753 1.14 -15.16 17.78
CA TYR A 753 0.34 -14.41 18.74
C TYR A 753 -1.06 -14.15 18.17
N GLU A 754 -2.01 -13.85 19.05
CA GLU A 754 -3.28 -13.24 18.67
C GLU A 754 -3.20 -11.71 18.80
N TYR A 755 -3.91 -11.02 17.92
CA TYR A 755 -3.82 -9.58 17.74
C TYR A 755 -5.21 -8.94 17.74
N ALA A 756 -5.32 -7.77 18.36
CA ALA A 756 -6.45 -6.87 18.17
C ALA A 756 -5.98 -5.41 18.05
N GLN A 757 -6.67 -4.61 17.24
CA GLN A 757 -6.44 -3.16 17.13
C GLN A 757 -7.75 -2.38 17.16
N GLY A 758 -7.80 -1.41 18.06
CA GLY A 758 -8.85 -0.41 18.17
C GLY A 758 -8.36 0.99 17.79
N SER A 759 -9.29 1.85 17.44
CA SER A 759 -9.05 3.29 17.21
C SER A 759 -10.06 4.08 18.01
N PHE A 760 -9.62 5.17 18.64
CA PHE A 760 -10.44 5.89 19.60
C PHE A 760 -10.19 7.40 19.60
N CYS A 761 -11.09 8.16 20.22
CA CYS A 761 -10.89 9.57 20.54
C CYS A 761 -11.36 9.91 21.95
N THR A 762 -10.88 11.03 22.49
CA THR A 762 -11.50 11.66 23.66
C THR A 762 -12.88 12.21 23.30
N GLN A 763 -13.72 12.46 24.31
CA GLN A 763 -15.08 12.95 24.10
C GLN A 763 -15.12 14.26 23.29
N ASP A 764 -14.16 15.15 23.52
CA ASP A 764 -14.01 16.43 22.82
C ASP A 764 -13.31 16.29 21.45
N THR A 765 -12.94 15.07 21.04
CA THR A 765 -12.23 14.73 19.80
C THR A 765 -10.85 15.36 19.63
N ALA A 766 -10.36 16.07 20.65
CA ALA A 766 -9.10 16.80 20.58
C ALA A 766 -7.89 15.85 20.65
N ILE A 767 -8.07 14.65 21.21
CA ILE A 767 -7.10 13.56 21.14
C ILE A 767 -7.73 12.41 20.36
N ILE A 768 -6.98 11.88 19.41
CA ILE A 768 -7.26 10.62 18.71
C ILE A 768 -6.15 9.64 19.04
N GLY A 769 -6.42 8.34 18.95
CA GLY A 769 -5.42 7.33 19.27
C GLY A 769 -5.74 5.94 18.74
N THR A 770 -4.73 5.09 18.85
CA THR A 770 -4.77 3.69 18.45
C THR A 770 -4.30 2.83 19.62
N ILE A 771 -5.01 1.74 19.88
CA ILE A 771 -4.63 0.70 20.84
C ILE A 771 -4.40 -0.60 20.08
N GLN A 772 -3.33 -1.30 20.40
CA GLN A 772 -3.02 -2.62 19.85
C GLN A 772 -2.76 -3.58 21.01
N PHE A 773 -3.42 -4.74 20.98
CA PHE A 773 -3.25 -5.84 21.91
C PHE A 773 -2.56 -6.99 21.20
N TYR A 774 -1.57 -7.58 21.87
CA TYR A 774 -0.87 -8.76 21.41
C TYR A 774 -0.84 -9.79 22.54
N VAL A 775 -1.29 -11.01 22.25
CA VAL A 775 -1.24 -12.14 23.19
C VAL A 775 -0.38 -13.23 22.57
N PRO A 776 0.89 -13.41 23.00
CA PRO A 776 1.77 -14.45 22.47
C PRO A 776 1.25 -15.86 22.73
N LYS A 777 1.49 -16.77 21.77
CA LYS A 777 1.08 -18.18 21.86
C LYS A 777 2.14 -19.08 22.50
N HIS A 778 3.38 -18.62 22.57
CA HIS A 778 4.49 -19.42 23.10
C HIS A 778 4.38 -19.54 24.63
N PRO A 779 4.44 -20.75 25.21
CA PRO A 779 4.35 -20.95 26.67
C PRO A 779 5.41 -20.20 27.49
N ASP A 780 6.57 -19.91 26.91
CA ASP A 780 7.63 -19.18 27.62
C ASP A 780 7.37 -17.66 27.70
N THR A 781 6.40 -17.13 26.94
CA THR A 781 6.08 -15.70 26.85
C THR A 781 4.60 -15.47 27.18
N CYS A 782 4.15 -16.01 28.31
CA CYS A 782 2.76 -15.93 28.75
C CYS A 782 2.46 -14.56 29.37
N VAL A 783 2.29 -13.56 28.51
CA VAL A 783 1.98 -12.16 28.85
C VAL A 783 0.90 -11.58 27.95
N ILE A 784 0.39 -10.41 28.28
CA ILE A 784 -0.34 -9.53 27.34
C ILE A 784 0.54 -8.32 27.07
N VAL A 785 0.71 -7.97 25.79
CA VAL A 785 1.43 -6.77 25.36
C VAL A 785 0.45 -5.79 24.78
N GLU A 786 0.56 -4.54 25.19
CA GLU A 786 -0.25 -3.44 24.66
C GLU A 786 0.61 -2.29 24.18
N ARG A 787 0.24 -1.76 23.02
CA ARG A 787 0.85 -0.57 22.41
C ARG A 787 -0.22 0.49 22.24
N VAL A 788 0.02 1.66 22.85
CA VAL A 788 -0.90 2.79 22.83
C VAL A 788 -0.22 3.97 22.15
N GLU A 789 -0.95 4.61 21.25
CA GLU A 789 -0.54 5.82 20.56
C GLU A 789 -1.64 6.88 20.71
N ILE A 790 -1.28 8.07 21.19
CA ILE A 790 -2.20 9.21 21.36
C ILE A 790 -1.66 10.43 20.62
N CYS A 791 -2.52 11.08 19.84
CA CYS A 791 -2.15 12.16 18.94
C CYS A 791 -3.01 13.40 19.16
N ASN A 792 -2.41 14.57 19.03
CA ASN A 792 -3.11 15.85 19.08
C ASN A 792 -3.85 16.11 17.76
N ASN A 793 -5.18 16.08 17.78
CA ASN A 793 -6.07 16.30 16.63
C ASN A 793 -6.55 17.75 16.49
N THR A 794 -5.87 18.70 17.14
CA THR A 794 -6.25 20.11 17.12
C THR A 794 -5.18 20.99 16.49
N ALA A 795 -5.57 22.19 16.06
CA ALA A 795 -4.64 23.19 15.53
C ALA A 795 -3.78 23.89 16.61
N ALA A 796 -3.94 23.54 17.90
CA ALA A 796 -3.21 24.14 19.01
C ALA A 796 -2.36 23.09 19.73
N SER A 797 -1.21 23.49 20.27
CA SER A 797 -0.45 22.62 21.16
C SER A 797 -1.22 22.35 22.45
N MET A 798 -1.07 21.14 23.00
CA MET A 798 -1.67 20.73 24.27
C MET A 798 -0.63 20.07 25.17
N THR A 799 -0.91 20.05 26.47
CA THR A 799 -0.08 19.35 27.47
C THR A 799 -0.95 18.38 28.24
N LEU A 800 -0.52 17.13 28.34
CA LEU A 800 -1.29 16.01 28.88
C LEU A 800 -0.55 15.31 30.02
N HIS A 801 -1.32 14.66 30.89
CA HIS A 801 -0.85 13.58 31.76
C HIS A 801 -1.46 12.27 31.25
N VAL A 802 -0.64 11.22 31.21
CA VAL A 802 -0.99 9.89 30.69
C VAL A 802 -0.71 8.86 31.78
N GLY A 803 -1.70 8.02 32.04
CA GLY A 803 -1.63 6.98 33.07
C GLY A 803 -2.50 5.79 32.75
N GLU A 804 -2.61 4.90 33.73
CA GLU A 804 -3.31 3.63 33.62
C GLU A 804 -3.82 3.15 34.96
N GLY A 805 -4.99 2.53 34.97
CA GLY A 805 -5.60 1.94 36.16
C GLY A 805 -6.08 0.52 35.87
N ILE A 806 -5.89 -0.37 36.85
CA ILE A 806 -6.09 -1.81 36.67
C ILE A 806 -6.64 -2.41 37.96
N ASP A 807 -7.73 -3.15 37.83
CA ASP A 807 -8.29 -3.97 38.91
C ASP A 807 -7.76 -5.40 38.85
N TRP A 808 -6.94 -5.76 39.83
CA TRP A 808 -6.35 -7.09 39.92
C TRP A 808 -7.21 -7.97 40.82
N ASP A 809 -7.90 -8.92 40.19
CA ASP A 809 -8.82 -9.86 40.84
C ASP A 809 -8.06 -11.14 41.25
N ILE A 810 -6.88 -11.00 41.86
CA ILE A 810 -5.99 -12.14 42.18
C ILE A 810 -6.76 -13.13 43.08
N PRO A 811 -6.66 -14.45 42.83
CA PRO A 811 -7.38 -15.44 43.63
C PRO A 811 -6.93 -15.44 45.11
N ASP A 812 -7.91 -15.50 46.02
CA ASP A 812 -7.69 -15.77 47.44
C ASP A 812 -8.32 -17.11 47.86
N GLY A 813 -7.61 -17.84 48.71
CA GLY A 813 -7.98 -19.15 49.27
C GLY A 813 -9.41 -19.33 49.83
N ALA A 814 -10.21 -18.27 49.97
CA ALA A 814 -11.55 -18.25 50.54
C ALA A 814 -12.68 -17.95 49.52
N GLY A 815 -12.35 -17.78 48.24
CA GLY A 815 -13.30 -17.41 47.19
C GLY A 815 -13.67 -15.91 47.22
N GLY A 816 -12.85 -15.09 47.87
CA GLY A 816 -12.83 -13.62 47.75
C GLY A 816 -11.76 -13.14 46.75
N SER A 817 -11.58 -11.82 46.68
CA SER A 817 -10.52 -11.13 45.92
C SER A 817 -9.60 -10.31 46.86
N GLU A 818 -9.40 -10.78 48.08
CA GLU A 818 -8.60 -10.12 49.10
C GLU A 818 -7.10 -10.28 48.81
N ASN A 819 -6.47 -9.22 48.30
CA ASN A 819 -5.11 -9.26 47.78
C ASN A 819 -4.15 -8.43 48.62
N GLN A 820 -2.93 -8.92 48.77
CA GLN A 820 -1.81 -8.17 49.35
C GLN A 820 -1.06 -7.43 48.23
N CYS A 821 -0.26 -6.45 48.61
CA CYS A 821 0.57 -5.72 47.65
C CYS A 821 1.98 -5.49 48.17
N SER A 822 2.90 -5.30 47.23
CA SER A 822 4.26 -4.90 47.47
C SER A 822 4.78 -4.17 46.22
N LYS A 823 6.04 -3.75 46.24
CA LYS A 823 6.67 -3.00 45.15
C LYS A 823 8.12 -3.40 44.96
N ASP A 824 8.60 -3.18 43.75
CA ASP A 824 10.02 -3.23 43.40
C ASP A 824 10.42 -1.85 42.87
N ASP A 825 11.04 -1.04 43.73
CA ASP A 825 11.48 0.30 43.39
C ASP A 825 12.58 0.30 42.31
N MET A 826 13.37 -0.78 42.21
CA MET A 826 14.43 -0.89 41.20
C MET A 826 13.86 -1.19 39.83
N ARG A 827 12.86 -2.08 39.77
CA ARG A 827 12.14 -2.39 38.51
C ARG A 827 11.05 -1.39 38.15
N GLN A 828 10.77 -0.42 39.02
CA GLN A 828 9.70 0.57 38.82
C GLN A 828 8.32 -0.08 38.70
N GLU A 829 8.03 -1.03 39.58
CA GLU A 829 6.82 -1.84 39.53
C GLU A 829 6.11 -1.89 40.89
N VAL A 830 4.78 -1.93 40.87
CA VAL A 830 3.94 -2.34 42.01
C VAL A 830 3.25 -3.64 41.62
N TYR A 831 3.20 -4.61 42.53
CA TYR A 831 2.59 -5.90 42.25
C TYR A 831 1.65 -6.29 43.38
N GLN A 832 0.61 -7.03 43.02
CA GLN A 832 -0.33 -7.60 43.97
C GLN A 832 -0.16 -9.12 44.04
N PHE A 833 -0.55 -9.72 45.16
CA PHE A 833 -0.48 -11.17 45.35
C PHE A 833 -1.47 -11.72 46.38
N GLY A 834 -1.87 -12.99 46.21
CA GLY A 834 -2.86 -13.68 47.06
C GLY A 834 -2.65 -15.20 47.06
N PRO A 835 -3.09 -15.94 48.10
CA PRO A 835 -2.93 -17.39 48.21
C PRO A 835 -3.94 -18.14 47.33
N SER A 836 -3.55 -19.29 46.77
CA SER A 836 -4.42 -20.07 45.88
C SER A 836 -5.60 -20.73 46.61
N ASP A 837 -6.78 -20.69 45.96
CA ASP A 837 -8.01 -21.43 46.30
C ASP A 837 -7.80 -22.93 46.46
N ALA A 838 -6.87 -23.51 45.70
CA ALA A 838 -6.60 -24.94 45.66
C ALA A 838 -5.48 -25.37 46.62
N ASP A 839 -4.50 -24.49 46.87
CA ASP A 839 -3.35 -24.76 47.72
C ASP A 839 -2.86 -23.47 48.41
N PRO A 840 -3.11 -23.28 49.73
CA PRO A 840 -2.70 -22.07 50.44
C PRO A 840 -1.17 -21.92 50.58
N GLU A 841 -0.36 -22.90 50.14
CA GLU A 841 1.10 -22.76 50.03
C GLU A 841 1.56 -22.14 48.70
N VAL A 842 0.67 -21.97 47.72
CA VAL A 842 0.94 -21.34 46.42
C VAL A 842 0.34 -19.95 46.38
N ASN A 843 1.12 -18.93 45.99
CA ASN A 843 0.63 -17.56 45.82
C ASN A 843 0.57 -17.19 44.34
N TYR A 844 -0.50 -16.53 43.93
CA TYR A 844 -0.62 -15.85 42.64
C TYR A 844 -0.10 -14.42 42.75
N TYR A 845 0.56 -13.94 41.71
CA TYR A 845 1.13 -12.60 41.62
C TYR A 845 0.74 -11.97 40.28
N ALA A 846 0.52 -10.66 40.24
CA ALA A 846 0.26 -9.92 39.00
C ALA A 846 0.89 -8.51 39.03
N THR A 847 1.36 -8.05 37.87
CA THR A 847 1.98 -6.72 37.72
C THR A 847 1.89 -6.21 36.27
N VAL A 848 2.22 -4.93 36.08
CA VAL A 848 2.48 -4.31 34.77
C VAL A 848 3.88 -3.75 34.71
N GLY A 849 4.61 -4.10 33.65
CA GLY A 849 5.87 -3.49 33.28
C GLY A 849 5.68 -2.53 32.10
N ILE A 850 6.04 -1.26 32.27
CA ILE A 850 5.90 -0.24 31.23
C ILE A 850 7.27 0.09 30.61
N CYS A 851 7.33 0.14 29.27
CA CYS A 851 8.55 0.48 28.54
C CYS A 851 8.99 1.92 28.80
N GLY A 852 10.29 2.14 29.01
CA GLY A 852 10.86 3.49 29.17
C GLY A 852 10.63 4.15 30.54
N GLY A 853 10.14 3.40 31.51
CA GLY A 853 9.92 3.85 32.89
C GLY A 853 8.68 4.72 33.08
N ILE A 854 8.32 4.96 34.34
CA ILE A 854 7.09 5.69 34.70
C ILE A 854 7.37 6.81 35.72
N ALA A 855 6.44 7.76 35.84
CA ALA A 855 6.53 8.84 36.83
C ALA A 855 6.25 8.36 38.27
N GLY A 856 5.40 7.34 38.44
CA GLY A 856 5.10 6.72 39.73
C GLY A 856 3.96 5.72 39.63
N ALA A 857 3.75 4.93 40.68
CA ALA A 857 2.66 3.96 40.77
C ALA A 857 2.15 3.83 42.21
N ILE A 858 0.87 3.52 42.36
CA ILE A 858 0.23 3.33 43.67
C ILE A 858 -0.74 2.15 43.64
N VAL A 859 -0.83 1.42 44.75
CA VAL A 859 -1.89 0.44 44.99
C VAL A 859 -2.95 1.04 45.90
N LEU A 860 -4.22 0.94 45.51
CA LEU A 860 -5.37 1.59 46.14
C LEU A 860 -6.40 0.54 46.58
N GLN A 861 -7.18 0.85 47.62
CA GLN A 861 -8.28 -0.01 48.07
C GLN A 861 -9.51 0.20 47.17
N ASN A 862 -10.12 -0.90 46.71
CA ASN A 862 -11.32 -0.83 45.88
C ASN A 862 -12.52 -0.25 46.64
N ASP A 863 -12.67 -0.50 47.94
CA ASP A 863 -13.80 0.03 48.71
C ASP A 863 -13.76 1.55 48.87
N GLU A 864 -12.59 2.17 48.91
CA GLU A 864 -12.42 3.64 48.96
C GLU A 864 -12.54 4.31 47.59
N TRP A 865 -12.06 3.66 46.52
CA TRP A 865 -11.90 4.32 45.21
C TRP A 865 -12.87 3.84 44.13
N VAL A 866 -13.19 2.55 44.12
CA VAL A 866 -13.97 1.91 43.06
C VAL A 866 -15.42 1.68 43.52
N TYR A 867 -15.63 1.02 44.66
CA TYR A 867 -16.97 0.60 45.10
C TYR A 867 -17.78 1.71 45.78
N SER A 868 -17.18 2.52 46.66
CA SER A 868 -17.92 3.55 47.40
C SER A 868 -18.30 4.77 46.55
N ASN A 869 -17.58 5.02 45.46
CA ASN A 869 -17.81 6.15 44.56
C ASN A 869 -18.54 5.75 43.26
N ALA A 870 -18.95 4.48 43.13
CA ALA A 870 -19.54 3.94 41.92
C ALA A 870 -18.63 4.13 40.69
N GLY A 871 -17.38 3.70 40.82
CA GLY A 871 -16.30 3.87 39.84
C GLY A 871 -15.42 5.09 40.15
N TYR A 872 -14.38 5.25 39.35
CA TYR A 872 -13.51 6.41 39.47
C TYR A 872 -14.15 7.70 38.94
N HIS A 873 -13.87 8.85 39.58
CA HIS A 873 -14.32 10.16 39.11
C HIS A 873 -13.22 10.96 38.38
N PRO A 874 -13.56 11.69 37.29
CA PRO A 874 -12.58 12.35 36.41
C PRO A 874 -11.61 13.30 37.12
N ALA A 875 -12.12 14.10 38.07
CA ALA A 875 -11.33 15.08 38.81
C ALA A 875 -10.39 14.43 39.83
N GLU A 876 -10.79 13.28 40.40
CA GLU A 876 -10.01 12.54 41.39
C GLU A 876 -8.88 11.78 40.70
N ILE A 877 -9.17 11.08 39.59
CA ILE A 877 -8.13 10.42 38.78
C ILE A 877 -7.18 11.45 38.18
N GLY A 878 -7.70 12.52 37.58
CA GLY A 878 -6.87 13.56 36.98
C GLY A 878 -5.95 14.23 38.00
N GLY A 879 -6.46 14.46 39.22
CA GLY A 879 -5.66 14.97 40.33
C GLY A 879 -4.62 13.97 40.84
N LEU A 880 -4.98 12.68 40.97
CA LEU A 880 -4.07 11.61 41.34
C LEU A 880 -2.94 11.48 40.31
N LEU A 881 -3.30 11.36 39.03
CA LEU A 881 -2.37 11.26 37.90
C LEU A 881 -1.42 12.45 37.80
N ALA A 882 -1.89 13.67 38.09
CA ALA A 882 -1.05 14.88 38.10
C ALA A 882 -0.10 14.97 39.31
N SER A 883 -0.38 14.25 40.40
CA SER A 883 0.38 14.33 41.67
C SER A 883 1.29 13.14 41.95
N LEU A 884 1.08 12.01 41.26
CA LEU A 884 1.81 10.77 41.51
C LEU A 884 3.24 10.84 40.98
N SER A 885 4.23 10.79 41.89
CA SER A 885 5.66 10.90 41.56
C SER A 885 6.55 9.89 42.30
N SER A 886 5.95 8.84 42.86
CA SER A 886 6.64 7.81 43.65
C SER A 886 5.93 6.47 43.54
N PHE A 887 6.60 5.40 44.00
CA PHE A 887 6.04 4.05 44.09
C PHE A 887 5.54 3.79 45.51
N THR A 888 4.24 3.52 45.65
CA THR A 888 3.58 3.34 46.95
C THR A 888 2.76 2.07 46.95
N ALA A 889 3.04 1.18 47.90
CA ALA A 889 2.30 -0.05 48.14
C ALA A 889 2.07 -0.17 49.66
N ASP A 890 1.24 0.72 50.20
CA ASP A 890 1.00 0.84 51.64
C ASP A 890 -0.30 0.14 52.02
N ASN A 891 -0.36 -1.19 52.07
CA ASN A 891 -1.42 -1.89 52.79
C ASN A 891 -1.18 -3.41 53.04
N PRO A 892 -0.25 -3.81 53.93
CA PRO A 892 0.16 -5.22 54.03
C PRO A 892 -0.82 -6.17 54.74
N ASP A 893 -2.00 -5.75 55.22
CA ASP A 893 -2.85 -6.66 56.02
C ASP A 893 -4.34 -6.25 56.13
N THR A 894 -4.96 -5.86 55.03
CA THR A 894 -6.42 -5.73 54.97
C THR A 894 -6.97 -6.84 54.10
N ALA A 895 -7.89 -7.63 54.64
CA ALA A 895 -8.80 -8.51 53.93
C ALA A 895 -9.72 -7.70 52.98
N GLN A 896 -9.13 -7.02 51.99
CA GLN A 896 -9.77 -6.07 51.08
C GLN A 896 -9.19 -6.24 49.68
N ASP A 897 -10.05 -5.99 48.70
CA ASP A 897 -9.76 -6.01 47.28
C ASP A 897 -9.04 -4.73 46.83
N LEU A 898 -8.06 -4.85 45.93
CA LEU A 898 -7.09 -3.79 45.60
C LEU A 898 -6.98 -3.56 44.10
N ASN A 899 -6.77 -2.30 43.69
CA ASN A 899 -6.41 -1.94 42.32
C ASN A 899 -5.02 -1.27 42.27
N SER A 900 -4.43 -1.19 41.10
CA SER A 900 -3.18 -0.47 40.85
C SER A 900 -3.38 0.68 39.88
N PHE A 901 -2.66 1.78 40.11
CA PHE A 901 -2.70 2.97 39.28
C PHE A 901 -1.29 3.45 38.95
N TYR A 902 -1.02 3.71 37.67
CA TYR A 902 0.29 4.07 37.12
C TYR A 902 0.23 5.45 36.48
N ALA A 903 1.17 6.32 36.82
CA ALA A 903 1.42 7.56 36.09
C ALA A 903 2.55 7.32 35.09
N ILE A 904 2.20 7.01 33.84
CA ILE A 904 3.17 6.70 32.78
C ILE A 904 4.03 7.92 32.48
N LYS A 905 3.38 9.05 32.17
CA LYS A 905 4.08 10.30 31.87
C LYS A 905 3.24 11.51 32.22
N GLN A 906 3.88 12.50 32.83
CA GLN A 906 3.28 13.78 33.16
C GLN A 906 3.86 14.89 32.30
N ASN A 907 3.04 15.91 31.99
CA ASN A 907 3.44 17.09 31.23
C ASN A 907 3.92 16.79 29.80
N VAL A 908 3.31 15.81 29.13
CA VAL A 908 3.57 15.47 27.73
C VAL A 908 3.05 16.60 26.85
N THR A 909 3.94 17.37 26.21
CA THR A 909 3.53 18.46 25.31
C THR A 909 3.51 17.99 23.88
N LEU A 910 2.34 18.07 23.24
CA LEU A 910 2.12 17.66 21.86
C LEU A 910 1.83 18.88 20.99
N ALA A 911 2.65 19.08 19.95
CA ALA A 911 2.34 20.02 18.87
C ALA A 911 1.13 19.51 18.05
N PRO A 912 0.47 20.38 17.25
CA PRO A 912 -0.56 19.93 16.30
C PRO A 912 -0.08 18.73 15.47
N GLY A 913 -0.85 17.63 15.45
CA GLY A 913 -0.50 16.39 14.75
C GLY A 913 0.58 15.52 15.40
N ALA A 914 1.23 15.95 16.48
CA ALA A 914 2.24 15.15 17.16
C ALA A 914 1.60 14.05 18.03
N CYS A 915 2.29 12.91 18.13
CA CYS A 915 1.84 11.74 18.89
C CYS A 915 2.81 11.35 20.01
N TYR A 916 2.27 10.80 21.09
CA TYR A 916 2.99 10.13 22.16
C TYR A 916 2.66 8.64 22.16
N LYS A 917 3.68 7.79 22.28
CA LYS A 917 3.59 6.33 22.14
C LYS A 917 4.22 5.66 23.34
N PHE A 918 3.59 4.61 23.85
CA PHE A 918 4.14 3.76 24.90
C PHE A 918 3.66 2.31 24.75
N CYS A 919 4.45 1.39 25.27
CA CYS A 919 4.09 -0.03 25.36
C CYS A 919 4.11 -0.49 26.82
N LYS A 920 3.32 -1.52 27.11
CA LYS A 920 3.23 -2.16 28.41
C LYS A 920 3.09 -3.67 28.27
N VAL A 921 3.60 -4.38 29.28
CA VAL A 921 3.55 -5.83 29.42
C VAL A 921 2.80 -6.16 30.70
N LYS A 922 1.81 -7.04 30.63
CA LYS A 922 1.08 -7.56 31.78
C LYS A 922 1.39 -9.02 31.98
N ALA A 923 1.69 -9.38 33.21
CA ALA A 923 2.06 -10.74 33.58
C ALA A 923 1.36 -11.18 34.86
N GLY A 924 1.17 -12.50 34.97
CA GLY A 924 0.76 -13.18 36.18
C GLY A 924 1.64 -14.41 36.41
N SER A 925 1.96 -14.73 37.65
CA SER A 925 2.79 -15.90 38.01
C SER A 925 2.26 -16.60 39.27
N LYS A 926 2.50 -17.91 39.35
CA LYS A 926 2.22 -18.75 40.53
C LYS A 926 3.47 -19.13 41.32
N THR A 927 4.65 -18.87 40.77
CA THR A 927 5.90 -19.41 41.30
C THR A 927 6.70 -18.38 42.09
N GLY A 928 6.26 -17.12 42.07
CA GLY A 928 6.77 -16.04 42.90
C GLY A 928 7.04 -14.76 42.12
N VAL A 929 7.47 -13.73 42.84
CA VAL A 929 7.83 -12.42 42.26
C VAL A 929 8.99 -12.51 41.25
N VAL A 930 9.93 -13.45 41.42
CA VAL A 930 11.08 -13.61 40.51
C VAL A 930 10.61 -14.05 39.11
N ASP A 931 9.70 -15.01 39.04
CA ASP A 931 9.14 -15.50 37.77
C ASP A 931 8.18 -14.48 37.15
N LEU A 932 7.42 -13.76 37.97
CA LEU A 932 6.63 -12.62 37.50
C LEU A 932 7.51 -11.59 36.77
N GLN A 933 8.65 -11.25 37.37
CA GLN A 933 9.60 -10.29 36.79
C GLN A 933 10.26 -10.85 35.52
N ALA A 934 10.63 -12.13 35.51
CA ALA A 934 11.14 -12.78 34.30
C ALA A 934 10.13 -12.77 33.14
N LEU A 935 8.83 -12.94 33.42
CA LEU A 935 7.78 -12.81 32.41
C LEU A 935 7.67 -11.38 31.87
N ILE A 936 7.80 -10.36 32.73
CA ILE A 936 7.84 -8.96 32.29
C ILE A 936 9.03 -8.72 31.35
N ASP A 937 10.22 -9.21 31.72
CA ASP A 937 11.43 -9.03 30.93
C ASP A 937 11.30 -9.72 29.57
N LYS A 938 10.80 -10.96 29.52
CA LYS A 938 10.50 -11.68 28.27
C LYS A 938 9.46 -10.96 27.41
N GLY A 939 8.47 -10.30 28.01
CA GLY A 939 7.50 -9.50 27.27
C GLY A 939 8.13 -8.25 26.64
N LYS A 940 9.05 -7.58 27.35
CA LYS A 940 9.81 -6.44 26.82
C LYS A 940 10.76 -6.86 25.69
N GLU A 941 11.41 -8.01 25.83
CA GLU A 941 12.20 -8.62 24.76
C GLU A 941 11.34 -8.98 23.55
N TRP A 942 10.14 -9.53 23.79
CA TRP A 942 9.19 -9.84 22.73
C TRP A 942 8.75 -8.59 21.96
N ILE A 943 8.50 -7.46 22.66
CA ILE A 943 8.22 -6.16 22.03
C ILE A 943 9.36 -5.74 21.09
N ALA A 944 10.60 -5.88 21.55
CA ALA A 944 11.78 -5.54 20.76
C ALA A 944 11.95 -6.46 19.54
N ALA A 945 11.79 -7.77 19.74
CA ALA A 945 11.91 -8.78 18.68
C ALA A 945 10.83 -8.62 17.58
N ASN A 946 9.66 -8.08 17.93
CA ASN A 946 8.56 -7.84 16.98
C ASN A 946 8.54 -6.39 16.44
N GLY A 947 9.57 -5.58 16.71
CA GLY A 947 9.76 -4.28 16.06
C GLY A 947 8.68 -3.24 16.38
N LEU A 948 8.03 -3.32 17.55
CA LEU A 948 6.89 -2.44 17.90
C LEU A 948 7.28 -0.97 18.16
N ASN A 949 8.57 -0.62 18.05
CA ASN A 949 9.13 0.74 18.11
C ASN A 949 8.62 1.56 19.31
N CYS A 950 8.66 0.95 20.50
CA CYS A 950 8.27 1.61 21.75
C CYS A 950 9.50 2.12 22.51
N PRO A 951 9.57 3.42 22.88
CA PRO A 951 10.70 3.98 23.60
C PRO A 951 11.00 3.19 24.88
N GLY A 952 12.23 2.69 25.02
CA GLY A 952 12.69 1.97 26.21
C GLY A 952 12.31 0.49 26.30
N CYS A 953 11.93 -0.15 25.18
CA CYS A 953 11.85 -1.61 25.05
C CYS A 953 12.73 -2.08 23.89
N GLY A 954 13.94 -2.54 24.22
CA GLY A 954 14.98 -2.98 23.28
C GLY A 954 16.37 -2.51 23.71
N SER A 955 17.30 -3.47 23.81
CA SER A 955 18.66 -3.42 24.42
C SER A 955 18.71 -2.94 25.87
N VAL A 956 19.00 -3.87 26.78
CA VAL A 956 19.57 -3.55 28.09
C VAL A 956 20.87 -2.79 27.80
N ASP A 957 20.94 -1.49 28.12
CA ASP A 957 22.20 -0.73 28.12
C ASP A 957 23.02 -1.22 29.32
N CYS A 958 23.59 -2.42 29.18
CA CYS A 958 24.49 -3.03 30.14
C CYS A 958 25.93 -2.94 29.63
N VAL A 959 26.86 -2.56 30.50
CA VAL A 959 28.29 -2.77 30.26
C VAL A 959 28.67 -4.08 30.97
N PRO A 960 29.03 -5.16 30.25
CA PRO A 960 29.41 -6.41 30.90
C PRO A 960 30.57 -6.18 31.88
N GLY A 961 30.42 -6.68 33.10
CA GLY A 961 31.34 -6.47 34.22
C GLY A 961 31.08 -5.22 35.08
N ASP A 962 30.13 -4.36 34.71
CA ASP A 962 29.68 -3.20 35.50
C ASP A 962 28.46 -3.61 36.34
N ALA A 963 28.72 -4.35 37.41
CA ALA A 963 27.69 -4.93 38.25
C ALA A 963 26.97 -3.88 39.11
N ASP A 964 27.61 -2.75 39.43
CA ASP A 964 26.98 -1.69 40.24
C ASP A 964 26.30 -0.59 39.41
N GLY A 965 26.43 -0.65 38.07
CA GLY A 965 25.78 0.26 37.12
C GLY A 965 26.39 1.67 37.11
N SER A 966 27.65 1.79 37.50
CA SER A 966 28.37 3.07 37.56
C SER A 966 28.80 3.60 36.19
N GLY A 967 28.76 2.77 35.16
CA GLY A 967 29.27 3.02 33.81
C GLY A 967 30.76 2.70 33.66
N ALA A 968 31.39 2.07 34.64
CA ALA A 968 32.81 1.69 34.63
C ALA A 968 33.00 0.30 35.25
N VAL A 969 33.93 -0.50 34.70
CA VAL A 969 34.28 -1.82 35.25
C VAL A 969 35.49 -1.68 36.18
N ASP A 970 35.27 -1.70 37.49
CA ASP A 970 36.29 -1.54 38.51
C ASP A 970 36.11 -2.45 39.76
N ILE A 971 36.81 -2.12 40.85
CA ILE A 971 36.85 -2.96 42.05
C ILE A 971 35.54 -2.93 42.84
N ASP A 972 34.74 -1.87 42.67
CA ASP A 972 33.46 -1.75 43.34
C ASP A 972 32.47 -2.77 42.76
N ASP A 973 32.53 -3.09 41.46
CA ASP A 973 31.77 -4.18 40.82
C ASP A 973 32.10 -5.55 41.40
N VAL A 974 33.39 -5.84 41.60
CA VAL A 974 33.85 -7.08 42.23
C VAL A 974 33.30 -7.20 43.66
N VAL A 975 33.30 -6.11 44.42
CA VAL A 975 32.74 -6.09 45.77
C VAL A 975 31.22 -6.29 45.73
N TYR A 976 30.57 -5.69 44.74
CA TYR A 976 29.13 -5.76 44.49
C TYR A 976 28.70 -7.20 44.17
N GLU A 977 29.39 -7.88 43.25
CA GLU A 977 29.16 -9.28 42.90
C GLU A 977 29.42 -10.23 44.08
N ILE A 978 30.52 -10.04 44.83
CA ILE A 978 30.78 -10.85 46.03
C ILE A 978 29.65 -10.66 47.05
N ALA A 979 29.16 -9.42 47.22
CA ALA A 979 28.08 -9.14 48.13
C ALA A 979 26.79 -9.86 47.70
N TYR A 980 26.46 -9.79 46.41
CA TYR A 980 25.34 -10.50 45.79
C TYR A 980 25.45 -12.02 45.99
N ILE A 981 26.56 -12.63 45.56
CA ILE A 981 26.78 -14.08 45.53
C ILE A 981 26.82 -14.69 46.94
N PHE A 982 27.52 -14.07 47.88
CA PHE A 982 27.81 -14.70 49.18
C PHE A 982 27.05 -14.14 50.37
N THR A 983 26.58 -12.90 50.29
CA THR A 983 25.99 -12.21 51.44
C THR A 983 24.55 -11.77 51.23
N GLY A 984 23.95 -12.10 50.08
CA GLY A 984 22.59 -11.71 49.73
C GLY A 984 22.44 -10.21 49.50
N GLY A 985 23.49 -9.57 48.96
CA GLY A 985 23.44 -8.20 48.46
C GLY A 985 22.49 -8.06 47.27
N PRO A 986 22.27 -6.83 46.77
CA PRO A 986 21.43 -6.61 45.59
C PRO A 986 22.02 -7.26 44.33
N ALA A 987 21.17 -7.70 43.40
CA ALA A 987 21.61 -8.18 42.09
C ALA A 987 22.29 -7.07 41.27
N PRO A 988 23.11 -7.41 40.26
CA PRO A 988 23.71 -6.43 39.36
C PRO A 988 22.70 -5.44 38.79
N VAL A 989 23.08 -4.19 38.71
CA VAL A 989 22.22 -3.09 38.27
C VAL A 989 21.95 -3.22 36.77
N THR A 990 20.71 -2.93 36.36
CA THR A 990 20.18 -3.08 34.98
C THR A 990 19.77 -4.51 34.60
N ALA A 991 20.62 -5.52 34.80
CA ALA A 991 20.27 -6.94 34.61
C ALA A 991 21.29 -7.88 35.27
N VAL A 992 20.90 -9.10 35.67
CA VAL A 992 21.83 -10.07 36.29
C VAL A 992 22.99 -10.43 35.36
N CYS A 993 22.72 -10.50 34.06
CA CYS A 993 23.73 -10.74 33.03
C CYS A 993 24.81 -9.64 32.94
N CYS A 994 24.61 -8.47 33.57
CA CYS A 994 25.64 -7.43 33.63
C CYS A 994 26.84 -7.86 34.48
N GLY A 995 26.64 -8.78 35.43
CA GLY A 995 27.73 -9.36 36.22
C GLY A 995 28.41 -10.56 35.55
N ASP A 996 27.91 -11.06 34.43
CA ASP A 996 28.51 -12.18 33.68
C ASP A 996 29.73 -11.70 32.89
N ALA A 997 30.81 -11.44 33.61
CA ALA A 997 32.00 -10.87 33.01
C ALA A 997 32.65 -11.83 32.00
N ASP A 998 32.49 -13.15 32.19
CA ASP A 998 33.13 -14.15 31.34
C ASP A 998 32.23 -14.71 30.22
N GLY A 999 30.96 -14.31 30.19
CA GLY A 999 29.98 -14.67 29.16
C GLY A 999 29.52 -16.12 29.24
N SER A 1000 29.61 -16.74 30.42
CA SER A 1000 29.30 -18.16 30.63
C SER A 1000 27.80 -18.46 30.65
N GLY A 1001 26.95 -17.45 30.75
CA GLY A 1001 25.50 -17.60 30.91
C GLY A 1001 25.09 -17.88 32.35
N GLY A 1002 25.94 -17.55 33.32
CA GLY A 1002 25.66 -17.60 34.76
C GLY A 1002 26.47 -16.54 35.50
N LEU A 1003 26.03 -16.14 36.69
CA LEU A 1003 26.74 -15.18 37.55
C LEU A 1003 27.21 -15.92 38.79
N ASP A 1004 28.51 -16.22 38.84
CA ASP A 1004 29.12 -16.93 39.94
C ASP A 1004 30.51 -16.38 40.32
N ILE A 1005 31.29 -17.17 41.05
CA ILE A 1005 32.59 -16.74 41.57
C ILE A 1005 33.66 -16.65 40.47
N ASP A 1006 33.46 -17.31 39.34
CA ASP A 1006 34.37 -17.28 38.21
C ASP A 1006 34.32 -15.90 37.53
N ASP A 1007 33.18 -15.21 37.49
CA ASP A 1007 33.03 -13.81 37.04
C ASP A 1007 33.82 -12.83 37.90
N VAL A 1008 33.70 -12.97 39.23
CA VAL A 1008 34.47 -12.17 40.21
C VAL A 1008 35.97 -12.36 39.99
N VAL A 1009 36.40 -13.60 39.76
CA VAL A 1009 37.82 -13.92 39.47
C VAL A 1009 38.23 -13.33 38.12
N TYR A 1010 37.35 -13.36 37.13
CA TYR A 1010 37.58 -12.80 35.80
C TYR A 1010 37.76 -11.28 35.87
N LEU A 1011 36.90 -10.56 36.59
CA LEU A 1011 37.02 -9.12 36.82
C LEU A 1011 38.30 -8.75 37.57
N ILE A 1012 38.66 -9.47 38.63
CA ILE A 1012 39.93 -9.23 39.34
C ILE A 1012 41.12 -9.42 38.39
N ALA A 1013 41.07 -10.42 37.51
CA ALA A 1013 42.13 -10.69 36.55
C ALA A 1013 42.24 -9.58 35.50
N TYR A 1014 41.11 -9.11 34.96
CA TYR A 1014 41.01 -7.96 34.07
C TYR A 1014 41.60 -6.70 34.72
N ILE A 1015 41.08 -6.32 35.91
CA ILE A 1015 41.40 -5.06 36.60
C ILE A 1015 42.87 -4.99 37.04
N PHE A 1016 43.41 -6.06 37.66
CA PHE A 1016 44.71 -5.98 38.34
C PHE A 1016 45.85 -6.68 37.60
N THR A 1017 45.55 -7.63 36.71
CA THR A 1017 46.58 -8.49 36.09
C THR A 1017 46.64 -8.41 34.57
N GLY A 1018 45.77 -7.61 33.94
CA GLY A 1018 45.70 -7.46 32.49
C GLY A 1018 45.10 -8.68 31.78
N GLY A 1019 44.11 -9.33 32.40
CA GLY A 1019 43.26 -10.33 31.76
C GLY A 1019 42.43 -9.76 30.60
N PRO A 1020 41.70 -10.62 29.85
CA PRO A 1020 40.80 -10.17 28.79
C PRO A 1020 39.67 -9.27 29.34
N GLU A 1021 39.13 -8.40 28.48
CA GLU A 1021 37.96 -7.57 28.82
C GLU A 1021 36.69 -8.42 28.99
N PRO A 1022 35.67 -7.93 29.73
CA PRO A 1022 34.39 -8.61 29.85
C PRO A 1022 33.73 -8.87 28.48
N ASP A 1023 33.03 -10.00 28.33
CA ASP A 1023 32.44 -10.38 27.04
C ASP A 1023 31.30 -9.41 26.64
N PRO A 1024 31.43 -8.64 25.54
CA PRO A 1024 30.40 -7.69 25.11
C PRO A 1024 29.06 -8.34 24.76
N ASN A 1025 29.00 -9.67 24.57
CA ASN A 1025 27.78 -10.40 24.25
C ASN A 1025 27.21 -11.17 25.44
N ALA A 1026 27.71 -10.98 26.66
CA ALA A 1026 27.28 -11.73 27.84
C ALA A 1026 25.76 -11.70 28.03
N CYS A 1027 25.14 -10.52 27.97
CA CYS A 1027 23.68 -10.40 28.06
C CYS A 1027 22.92 -10.93 26.84
N ALA A 1028 23.53 -10.98 25.65
CA ALA A 1028 22.88 -11.56 24.47
C ALA A 1028 22.86 -13.09 24.51
N ASN A 1029 23.79 -13.71 25.24
CA ASN A 1029 23.94 -15.15 25.36
C ASN A 1029 23.41 -15.72 26.68
N TRP A 1030 22.81 -14.88 27.51
CA TRP A 1030 22.33 -15.25 28.84
C TRP A 1030 21.10 -16.16 28.77
N PRO A 1031 21.15 -17.40 29.29
CA PRO A 1031 20.10 -18.40 29.13
C PRO A 1031 18.98 -18.34 30.19
N GLY A 1032 19.01 -17.37 31.12
CA GLY A 1032 18.09 -17.32 32.28
C GLY A 1032 17.66 -15.93 32.72
#